data_AF-A0A953NDN6-F1
#
_entry.id   AF-A0A953NDN6-F1
#
_cell.length_a   1.000
_cell.length_b   1.000
_cell.length_c   1.000
_cell.angle_alpha   90.00
_cell.angle_beta   90.00
_cell.angle_gamma   90.00
#
_symmetry.space_group_name_H-M   'P 1'
#
loop_
_entity.id
_entity.type
_entity.pdbx_description
1 polymer ?
#
loop_
_entity_poly.entity_id
_entity_poly.type
_entity_poly.pdbx_seq_one_letter_code
_entity_poly.pdbx_strand_id
1 'polypeptide(L)'
;MKIKKILLNRVFASTLFISSPIVLISAGEANGKPDDKPTKPQEPKREIDKNFDKFKQLAEKKIKEAIGKAIDETISFLKTKVDKIGSLDKPDDKYYEKLEQKIHLLSLISYFKNNKQKIIEKPDEYGFPVRFPYVIANEKKYNVGIVKFNGKTYNNIKMGKDNKLNYSELINPEKGDLITIDSESDNFITEDRFKKELEKYTNELIIQAKRMVDADKDIPKIGKDIFLIDKEVNDPANPSLKVNGLIISSPVGFKTWSEYIINRIKPKFVEFDLKQNEQYIEEVHQNNAKKRPVAPVVIPPLVPKKDLDAIEIHDANEVPLEIPSLKPLISYKHLGKSMTELKNIFDSSSPDEKNKMFFFNNPINTRYKYFVKNLSISNVLNKTQLTATVQITDTAAQSDVSRNYAIDVEMSNNNSKNIQFLFENQIRIIRENFIKLYKSVGLDEKLNYPELGNNALMETMNAIVAGAVGVINKDKIVEKWSSINDKYKNHNIDFNEPNNKYVVQSSNEILNEILLALHESDINGKYYWNALADTYDYILNDKESGFKSHLESEESKKAIKEKFKELNLEVKYIDKLVDLLNFRILKFKSLSQKSSKWVNSLNLHKWFDEYISDSSIIKNKIDILSKLLDTKKPAKASKEEKELIDSYNEAVNTVSYTHLTLPTN
;
A
#
# COMPACT_ATOMS: atom_id res chain seq x y z
N MET A 1 -53.86 2.94 -25.56
CA MET A 1 -54.49 2.14 -24.48
C MET A 1 -53.49 1.09 -23.99
N LYS A 2 -53.00 1.28 -22.75
CA LYS A 2 -52.32 0.37 -21.80
C LYS A 2 -51.24 -0.63 -22.29
N ILE A 3 -49.98 -0.22 -22.10
CA ILE A 3 -48.81 -1.09 -21.95
C ILE A 3 -48.82 -1.71 -20.55
N LYS A 4 -48.73 -3.04 -20.45
CA LYS A 4 -48.62 -3.79 -19.18
C LYS A 4 -47.15 -3.88 -18.75
N LYS A 5 -46.87 -3.35 -17.55
CA LYS A 5 -45.65 -3.56 -16.77
C LYS A 5 -45.53 -5.03 -16.35
N ILE A 6 -44.35 -5.62 -16.50
CA ILE A 6 -43.93 -6.83 -15.77
C ILE A 6 -42.85 -6.39 -14.79
N LEU A 7 -43.22 -6.36 -13.51
CA LEU A 7 -42.33 -6.28 -12.35
C LEU A 7 -41.83 -7.71 -12.05
N LEU A 8 -40.51 -7.90 -12.05
CA LEU A 8 -39.89 -9.10 -11.47
C LEU A 8 -39.51 -8.80 -10.02
N ASN A 9 -40.29 -9.33 -9.09
CA ASN A 9 -39.95 -9.39 -7.67
C ASN A 9 -38.74 -10.32 -7.46
N ARG A 10 -37.61 -9.78 -7.00
CA ARG A 10 -36.58 -10.56 -6.31
C ARG A 10 -36.79 -10.40 -4.81
N VAL A 11 -37.26 -11.47 -4.19
CA VAL A 11 -37.34 -11.63 -2.74
C VAL A 11 -35.90 -11.73 -2.22
N PHE A 12 -35.43 -10.68 -1.55
CA PHE A 12 -34.25 -10.76 -0.70
C PHE A 12 -34.69 -11.41 0.62
N ALA A 13 -34.20 -12.62 0.87
CA ALA A 13 -34.26 -13.24 2.20
C ALA A 13 -33.23 -12.53 3.09
N SER A 14 -33.70 -11.58 3.89
CA SER A 14 -32.96 -11.00 5.00
C SER A 14 -32.86 -12.04 6.13
N THR A 15 -31.70 -12.69 6.27
CA THR A 15 -31.36 -13.39 7.51
C THR A 15 -31.08 -12.36 8.60
N LEU A 16 -32.07 -12.17 9.46
CA LEU A 16 -31.96 -11.49 10.75
C LEU A 16 -30.94 -12.22 11.63
N PHE A 17 -29.84 -11.54 11.97
CA PHE A 17 -29.04 -11.93 13.13
C PHE A 17 -29.84 -11.55 14.39
N ILE A 18 -30.42 -12.56 15.04
CA ILE A 18 -31.02 -12.43 16.36
C ILE A 18 -29.86 -12.29 17.36
N SER A 19 -29.71 -11.11 17.93
CA SER A 19 -28.84 -10.88 19.08
C SER A 19 -29.45 -11.58 20.31
N SER A 20 -28.78 -12.61 20.81
CA SER A 20 -29.13 -13.23 22.10
C SER A 20 -28.92 -12.25 23.26
N PRO A 21 -29.77 -12.27 24.30
CA PRO A 21 -29.61 -11.43 25.48
C PRO A 21 -28.43 -11.91 26.34
N ILE A 22 -27.66 -10.96 26.85
CA ILE A 22 -26.64 -11.18 27.88
C ILE A 22 -27.36 -11.49 29.19
N VAL A 23 -27.17 -12.70 29.71
CA VAL A 23 -27.55 -13.08 31.08
C VAL A 23 -26.44 -12.61 32.03
N LEU A 24 -26.78 -11.67 32.91
CA LEU A 24 -25.99 -11.36 34.10
C LEU A 24 -26.08 -12.54 35.08
N ILE A 25 -24.95 -13.20 35.34
CA ILE A 25 -24.82 -14.11 36.48
C ILE A 25 -24.20 -13.30 37.63
N SER A 26 -25.00 -13.00 38.65
CA SER A 26 -24.51 -12.50 39.94
C SER A 26 -23.83 -13.65 40.69
N ALA A 27 -22.60 -13.44 41.15
CA ALA A 27 -21.94 -14.36 42.06
C ALA A 27 -22.57 -14.26 43.45
N GLY A 28 -23.14 -15.37 43.91
CA GLY A 28 -23.52 -15.58 45.31
C GLY A 28 -22.33 -16.09 46.13
N GLU A 29 -22.24 -15.62 47.36
CA GLU A 29 -21.27 -16.01 48.38
C GLU A 29 -21.42 -17.50 48.77
N ALA A 30 -20.31 -18.22 48.89
CA ALA A 30 -20.18 -19.37 49.78
C ALA A 30 -18.71 -19.62 50.15
N ASN A 31 -18.46 -19.67 51.46
CA ASN A 31 -17.19 -19.93 52.14
C ASN A 31 -16.58 -21.31 51.82
N GLY A 32 -15.25 -21.37 51.67
CA GLY A 32 -14.46 -22.61 51.70
C GLY A 32 -12.96 -22.37 51.44
N LYS A 33 -12.11 -22.79 52.40
CA LYS A 33 -10.64 -22.58 52.50
C LYS A 33 -9.81 -23.37 51.44
N PRO A 34 -8.48 -23.11 51.32
CA PRO A 34 -7.77 -23.04 50.05
C PRO A 34 -7.07 -24.34 49.65
N ASP A 35 -6.95 -24.57 48.33
CA ASP A 35 -5.96 -25.49 47.77
C ASP A 35 -5.11 -24.74 46.74
N ASP A 36 -3.79 -24.77 46.98
CA ASP A 36 -2.75 -24.14 46.20
C ASP A 36 -2.76 -24.61 44.73
N LYS A 37 -3.01 -23.67 43.83
CA LYS A 37 -2.63 -23.77 42.41
C LYS A 37 -1.71 -22.59 42.07
N PRO A 38 -0.64 -22.82 41.30
CA PRO A 38 0.34 -21.79 40.98
C PRO A 38 -0.32 -20.65 40.22
N THR A 39 -0.28 -19.46 40.80
CA THR A 39 -0.80 -18.22 40.24
C THR A 39 -0.06 -17.92 38.93
N LYS A 40 -0.79 -17.97 37.80
CA LYS A 40 -0.32 -17.32 36.57
C LYS A 40 -0.03 -15.85 36.89
N PRO A 41 1.07 -15.26 36.41
CA PRO A 41 1.28 -13.82 36.51
C PRO A 41 0.06 -13.12 35.89
N GLN A 42 -0.65 -12.31 36.68
CA GLN A 42 -1.65 -11.39 36.14
C GLN A 42 -0.90 -10.38 35.27
N GLU A 43 -1.22 -10.35 33.98
CA GLU A 43 -0.84 -9.22 33.14
C GLU A 43 -1.39 -7.93 33.78
N PRO A 44 -0.59 -6.85 33.84
CA PRO A 44 -1.02 -5.60 34.49
C PRO A 44 -2.26 -5.04 33.79
N LYS A 45 -3.32 -4.78 34.57
CA LYS A 45 -4.51 -4.06 34.09
C LYS A 45 -4.07 -2.68 33.60
N ARG A 46 -4.43 -2.34 32.37
CA ARG A 46 -4.16 -1.03 31.80
C ARG A 46 -5.14 -0.01 32.37
N GLU A 47 -4.61 1.15 32.73
CA GLU A 47 -5.38 2.27 33.24
C GLU A 47 -5.30 3.42 32.24
N ILE A 48 -6.36 4.23 32.19
CA ILE A 48 -6.36 5.50 31.45
C ILE A 48 -5.26 6.39 32.04
N ASP A 49 -4.50 7.07 31.19
CA ASP A 49 -3.43 7.95 31.62
C ASP A 49 -3.95 8.99 32.62
N LYS A 50 -3.23 9.16 33.74
CA LYS A 50 -3.59 10.11 34.81
C LYS A 50 -3.66 11.55 34.32
N ASN A 51 -2.99 11.88 33.22
CA ASN A 51 -3.00 13.20 32.59
C ASN A 51 -3.97 13.33 31.41
N PHE A 52 -4.82 12.33 31.14
CA PHE A 52 -5.73 12.33 29.98
C PHE A 52 -6.56 13.61 29.87
N ASP A 53 -7.05 14.14 31.00
CA ASP A 53 -7.89 15.36 31.01
C ASP A 53 -7.15 16.62 30.50
N LYS A 54 -5.80 16.60 30.44
CA LYS A 54 -4.99 17.69 29.86
C LYS A 54 -4.82 17.57 28.34
N PHE A 55 -5.12 16.42 27.75
CA PHE A 55 -4.86 16.15 26.32
C PHE A 55 -5.70 17.07 25.43
N LYS A 56 -6.96 17.31 25.78
CA LYS A 56 -7.86 18.22 25.06
C LYS A 56 -7.25 19.60 24.87
N GLN A 57 -6.78 20.23 25.94
CA GLN A 57 -6.23 21.59 25.88
C GLN A 57 -4.94 21.62 25.04
N LEU A 58 -4.12 20.57 25.12
CA LEU A 58 -2.91 20.46 24.32
C LEU A 58 -3.21 20.27 22.83
N ALA A 59 -4.17 19.41 22.47
CA ALA A 59 -4.65 19.24 21.10
C ALA A 59 -5.19 20.55 20.54
N GLU A 60 -6.09 21.22 21.25
CA GLU A 60 -6.68 22.49 20.81
C GLU A 60 -5.63 23.55 20.51
N LYS A 61 -4.61 23.69 21.37
CA LYS A 61 -3.52 24.64 21.16
C LYS A 61 -2.67 24.26 19.93
N LYS A 62 -2.19 23.02 19.87
CA LYS A 62 -1.26 22.56 18.81
C LYS A 62 -1.90 22.54 17.43
N ILE A 63 -3.18 22.16 17.33
CA ILE A 63 -3.91 22.15 16.07
C ILE A 63 -4.13 23.58 15.56
N LYS A 64 -4.49 24.53 16.44
CA LYS A 64 -4.62 25.96 16.06
C LYS A 64 -3.31 26.54 15.55
N GLU A 65 -2.20 26.26 16.24
CA GLU A 65 -0.85 26.66 15.81
C GLU A 65 -0.49 26.06 14.45
N ALA A 66 -0.75 24.76 14.26
CA ALA A 66 -0.45 24.05 13.03
C ALA A 66 -1.27 24.54 11.84
N ILE A 67 -2.57 24.79 12.01
CA ILE A 67 -3.44 25.37 10.98
C ILE A 67 -2.93 26.77 10.60
N GLY A 68 -2.60 27.60 11.59
CA GLY A 68 -2.04 28.93 11.33
C GLY A 68 -0.77 28.87 10.47
N LYS A 69 0.16 27.99 10.82
CA LYS A 69 1.41 27.77 10.07
C LYS A 69 1.17 27.18 8.68
N ALA A 70 0.28 26.19 8.56
CA ALA A 70 -0.09 25.57 7.29
C ALA A 70 -0.68 26.60 6.30
N ILE A 71 -1.52 27.52 6.80
CA ILE A 71 -2.08 28.62 6.01
C ILE A 71 -0.98 29.57 5.52
N ASP A 72 -0.07 29.99 6.41
CA ASP A 72 1.03 30.90 6.05
C ASP A 72 1.94 30.30 4.99
N GLU A 73 2.33 29.03 5.16
CA GLU A 73 3.16 28.34 4.19
C GLU A 73 2.43 28.09 2.87
N THR A 74 1.12 27.85 2.90
CA THR A 74 0.29 27.72 1.70
C THR A 74 0.21 29.05 0.94
N ILE A 75 -0.04 30.16 1.63
CA ILE A 75 -0.04 31.50 1.01
C ILE A 75 1.31 31.79 0.36
N SER A 76 2.43 31.48 1.04
CA SER A 76 3.78 31.68 0.50
C SER A 76 4.02 30.87 -0.78
N PHE A 77 3.64 29.59 -0.75
CA PHE A 77 3.72 28.70 -1.91
C PHE A 77 2.88 29.18 -3.09
N LEU A 78 1.63 29.59 -2.85
CA LEU A 78 0.75 30.10 -3.90
C LEU A 78 1.28 31.40 -4.52
N LYS A 79 1.83 32.32 -3.71
CA LYS A 79 2.48 33.54 -4.22
C LYS A 79 3.64 33.20 -5.16
N THR A 80 4.48 32.24 -4.76
CA THR A 80 5.61 31.78 -5.58
C THR A 80 5.13 31.22 -6.92
N LYS A 81 4.00 30.50 -6.94
CA LYS A 81 3.38 30.03 -8.19
C LYS A 81 2.83 31.18 -9.05
N VAL A 82 2.20 32.19 -8.44
CA VAL A 82 1.74 33.39 -9.15
C VAL A 82 2.92 34.12 -9.79
N ASP A 83 4.02 34.28 -9.06
CA ASP A 83 5.23 34.95 -9.56
C ASP A 83 5.85 34.19 -10.74
N LYS A 84 5.84 32.85 -10.70
CA LYS A 84 6.32 32.00 -11.82
C LYS A 84 5.47 32.11 -13.09
N ILE A 85 4.19 32.45 -12.99
CA ILE A 85 3.35 32.71 -14.18
C ILE A 85 3.80 33.99 -14.88
N GLY A 86 4.35 34.95 -14.12
CA GLY A 86 4.90 36.20 -14.66
C GLY A 86 3.84 37.20 -15.13
N SER A 87 4.27 38.13 -15.97
CA SER A 87 3.39 39.14 -16.57
C SER A 87 2.55 38.56 -17.70
N LEU A 88 1.31 39.05 -17.82
CA LEU A 88 0.35 38.71 -18.87
C LEU A 88 0.10 39.91 -19.80
N ASP A 89 1.09 40.78 -19.97
CA ASP A 89 0.98 41.99 -20.82
C ASP A 89 0.99 41.67 -22.32
N LYS A 90 1.45 40.47 -22.70
CA LYS A 90 1.48 40.00 -24.09
C LYS A 90 0.87 38.61 -24.20
N PRO A 91 -0.09 38.40 -25.11
CA PRO A 91 -0.68 37.08 -25.34
C PRO A 91 0.33 36.13 -26.01
N ASP A 92 0.35 34.88 -25.54
CA ASP A 92 1.01 33.74 -26.16
C ASP A 92 0.02 32.58 -26.31
N ASP A 93 0.46 31.46 -26.89
CA ASP A 93 -0.40 30.29 -27.14
C ASP A 93 -1.02 29.69 -25.86
N LYS A 94 -0.48 30.01 -24.68
CA LYS A 94 -0.96 29.54 -23.37
C LYS A 94 -1.57 30.65 -22.52
N TYR A 95 -1.90 31.79 -23.13
CA TYR A 95 -2.35 32.97 -22.40
C TYR A 95 -3.56 32.70 -21.50
N TYR A 96 -4.61 32.06 -22.05
CA TYR A 96 -5.82 31.76 -21.31
C TYR A 96 -5.58 30.76 -20.17
N GLU A 97 -4.78 29.72 -20.40
CA GLU A 97 -4.44 28.75 -19.35
C GLU A 97 -3.68 29.41 -18.20
N LYS A 98 -2.70 30.27 -18.52
CA LYS A 98 -1.95 31.04 -17.52
C LYS A 98 -2.85 32.01 -16.76
N LEU A 99 -3.78 32.67 -17.45
CA LEU A 99 -4.75 33.59 -16.85
C LEU A 99 -5.70 32.86 -15.89
N GLU A 100 -6.28 31.73 -16.30
CA GLU A 100 -7.13 30.86 -15.48
C GLU A 100 -6.41 30.40 -14.21
N GLN A 101 -5.17 29.92 -14.38
CA GLN A 101 -4.33 29.51 -13.26
C GLN A 101 -4.05 30.68 -12.32
N LYS A 102 -3.70 31.86 -12.85
CA LYS A 102 -3.41 33.06 -12.04
C LYS A 102 -4.64 33.53 -11.26
N ILE A 103 -5.82 33.53 -11.88
CA ILE A 103 -7.10 33.86 -11.22
C ILE A 103 -7.37 32.91 -10.06
N HIS A 104 -7.22 31.60 -10.28
CA HIS A 104 -7.45 30.59 -9.25
C HIS A 104 -6.51 30.76 -8.05
N LEU A 105 -5.20 30.89 -8.31
CA LEU A 105 -4.19 31.07 -7.27
C LEU A 105 -4.41 32.36 -6.47
N LEU A 106 -4.73 33.48 -7.12
CA LEU A 106 -5.03 34.73 -6.43
C LEU A 106 -6.31 34.64 -5.59
N SER A 107 -7.32 33.92 -6.06
CA SER A 107 -8.56 33.67 -5.32
C SER A 107 -8.30 32.83 -4.06
N LEU A 108 -7.47 31.79 -4.16
CA LEU A 108 -7.01 31.00 -3.01
C LEU A 108 -6.24 31.88 -2.00
N ILE A 109 -5.27 32.67 -2.46
CA ILE A 109 -4.50 33.60 -1.60
C ILE A 109 -5.44 34.56 -0.86
N SER A 110 -6.40 35.16 -1.57
CA SER A 110 -7.38 36.08 -0.99
C SER A 110 -8.24 35.39 0.06
N TYR A 111 -8.76 34.19 -0.25
CA TYR A 111 -9.55 33.39 0.68
C TYR A 111 -8.79 33.12 1.99
N PHE A 112 -7.55 32.61 1.89
CA PHE A 112 -6.76 32.28 3.08
C PHE A 112 -6.35 33.50 3.89
N LYS A 113 -5.97 34.61 3.24
CA LYS A 113 -5.64 35.87 3.94
C LYS A 113 -6.84 36.44 4.69
N ASN A 114 -7.99 36.51 4.03
CA ASN A 114 -9.19 37.17 4.58
C ASN A 114 -9.86 36.34 5.67
N ASN A 115 -9.65 35.02 5.68
CA ASN A 115 -10.31 34.11 6.62
C ASN A 115 -9.36 33.45 7.62
N LYS A 116 -8.04 33.74 7.61
CA LYS A 116 -7.04 33.04 8.44
C LYS A 116 -7.49 32.83 9.89
N GLN A 117 -7.88 33.90 10.58
CA GLN A 117 -8.27 33.83 11.99
C GLN A 117 -9.54 32.98 12.19
N LYS A 118 -10.52 33.11 11.29
CA LYS A 118 -11.75 32.33 11.33
C LYS A 118 -11.51 30.85 11.03
N ILE A 119 -10.57 30.53 10.14
CA ILE A 119 -10.15 29.15 9.86
C ILE A 119 -9.50 28.54 11.12
N ILE A 120 -8.65 29.29 11.82
CA ILE A 120 -8.01 28.82 13.07
C ILE A 120 -9.06 28.58 14.16
N GLU A 121 -10.06 29.45 14.28
CA GLU A 121 -11.10 29.35 15.30
C GLU A 121 -12.15 28.27 15.00
N LYS A 122 -12.52 28.12 13.73
CA LYS A 122 -13.62 27.26 13.25
C LYS A 122 -13.24 26.51 11.98
N PRO A 123 -12.27 25.59 12.04
CA PRO A 123 -11.66 25.02 10.84
C PRO A 123 -12.67 24.23 9.98
N ASP A 124 -13.62 23.54 10.59
CA ASP A 124 -14.69 22.80 9.92
C ASP A 124 -15.54 23.65 8.97
N GLU A 125 -15.95 24.85 9.41
CA GLU A 125 -16.79 25.78 8.63
C GLU A 125 -16.06 26.27 7.37
N TYR A 126 -14.73 26.21 7.38
CA TYR A 126 -13.86 26.71 6.31
C TYR A 126 -13.14 25.58 5.53
N GLY A 127 -13.58 24.32 5.69
CA GLY A 127 -13.11 23.20 4.90
C GLY A 127 -11.89 22.45 5.46
N PHE A 128 -11.57 22.65 6.74
CA PHE A 128 -10.49 21.97 7.47
C PHE A 128 -11.06 21.07 8.58
N PRO A 129 -11.89 20.05 8.28
CA PRO A 129 -12.38 19.16 9.32
C PRO A 129 -11.22 18.45 10.02
N VAL A 130 -11.19 18.53 11.35
CA VAL A 130 -10.23 17.80 12.20
C VAL A 130 -11.03 16.91 13.14
N ARG A 131 -10.77 15.62 13.14
CA ARG A 131 -11.48 14.64 13.99
C ARG A 131 -10.50 13.82 14.79
N PHE A 132 -9.56 13.17 14.11
CA PHE A 132 -8.69 12.18 14.72
C PHE A 132 -7.96 12.66 15.99
N PRO A 133 -7.22 13.80 15.99
CA PRO A 133 -6.57 14.29 17.19
C PRO A 133 -7.54 14.59 18.34
N TYR A 134 -8.76 15.04 18.03
CA TYR A 134 -9.77 15.32 19.02
C TYR A 134 -10.43 14.06 19.57
N VAL A 135 -10.57 13.00 18.77
CA VAL A 135 -11.04 11.71 19.25
C VAL A 135 -10.07 11.17 20.32
N ILE A 136 -8.78 11.10 20.02
CA ILE A 136 -7.80 10.55 20.97
C ILE A 136 -7.53 11.46 22.17
N ALA A 137 -7.87 12.75 22.10
CA ALA A 137 -7.69 13.72 23.19
C ALA A 137 -8.92 13.86 24.11
N ASN A 138 -10.13 13.68 23.57
CA ASN A 138 -11.38 13.96 24.29
C ASN A 138 -12.08 12.70 24.77
N GLU A 139 -11.93 11.59 24.07
CA GLU A 139 -12.75 10.40 24.28
C GLU A 139 -11.98 9.36 25.09
N LYS A 140 -12.37 9.17 26.36
CA LYS A 140 -11.87 8.05 27.19
C LYS A 140 -12.32 6.69 26.65
N LYS A 141 -13.38 6.67 25.84
CA LYS A 141 -13.87 5.52 25.08
C LYS A 141 -14.30 5.97 23.70
N TYR A 142 -13.89 5.27 22.66
CA TYR A 142 -14.24 5.59 21.28
C TYR A 142 -14.74 4.35 20.52
N ASN A 143 -15.48 4.57 19.44
CA ASN A 143 -15.88 3.53 18.50
C ASN A 143 -14.75 3.24 17.51
N VAL A 144 -14.59 1.98 17.12
CA VAL A 144 -13.69 1.55 16.05
C VAL A 144 -14.51 0.97 14.92
N GLY A 145 -14.18 1.31 13.68
CA GLY A 145 -14.89 0.75 12.54
C GLY A 145 -14.33 1.14 11.18
N ILE A 146 -15.19 1.10 10.17
CA ILE A 146 -14.86 1.32 8.77
C ILE A 146 -15.55 2.60 8.29
N VAL A 147 -14.81 3.46 7.59
CA VAL A 147 -15.37 4.61 6.87
C VAL A 147 -15.12 4.42 5.38
N LYS A 148 -16.19 4.41 4.58
CA LYS A 148 -16.13 4.54 3.12
C LYS A 148 -16.33 6.00 2.76
N PHE A 149 -15.38 6.59 2.06
CA PHE A 149 -15.42 7.98 1.66
C PHE A 149 -14.78 8.17 0.28
N ASN A 150 -15.50 8.79 -0.66
CA ASN A 150 -15.04 9.02 -2.04
C ASN A 150 -14.50 7.75 -2.73
N GLY A 151 -15.20 6.63 -2.58
CA GLY A 151 -14.83 5.35 -3.19
C GLY A 151 -13.62 4.66 -2.57
N LYS A 152 -13.04 5.19 -1.47
CA LYS A 152 -11.99 4.55 -0.68
C LYS A 152 -12.54 4.02 0.63
N THR A 153 -12.00 2.90 1.10
CA THR A 153 -12.35 2.30 2.38
C THR A 153 -11.20 2.49 3.36
N TYR A 154 -11.49 3.14 4.49
CA TYR A 154 -10.58 3.39 5.59
C TYR A 154 -10.96 2.48 6.75
N ASN A 155 -10.01 1.68 7.25
CA ASN A 155 -10.28 0.66 8.24
C ASN A 155 -9.76 1.05 9.62
N ASN A 156 -10.33 0.48 10.67
CA ASN A 156 -9.93 0.72 12.06
C ASN A 156 -9.94 2.20 12.46
N ILE A 157 -10.94 2.94 12.00
CA ILE A 157 -11.11 4.36 12.26
C ILE A 157 -11.70 4.58 13.64
N LYS A 158 -11.01 5.39 14.44
CA LYS A 158 -11.40 5.78 15.79
C LYS A 158 -12.34 6.96 15.67
N MET A 159 -13.53 6.80 16.24
CA MET A 159 -14.64 7.73 16.10
C MET A 159 -15.21 8.03 17.48
N GLY A 160 -15.48 9.31 17.76
CA GLY A 160 -16.21 9.68 18.96
C GLY A 160 -17.66 9.15 18.92
N LYS A 161 -18.37 9.25 20.04
CA LYS A 161 -19.80 8.92 20.08
C LYS A 161 -20.66 10.03 19.49
N ASP A 162 -20.16 11.26 19.53
CA ASP A 162 -20.84 12.44 18.97
C ASP A 162 -20.69 12.52 17.43
N ASN A 163 -21.70 13.08 16.78
CA ASN A 163 -21.74 13.28 15.33
C ASN A 163 -20.60 14.19 14.82
N LYS A 164 -20.13 15.10 15.68
CA LYS A 164 -18.98 15.97 15.41
C LYS A 164 -17.65 15.25 15.39
N LEU A 165 -17.53 14.06 15.97
CA LEU A 165 -16.26 13.32 16.08
C LEU A 165 -16.28 11.96 15.35
N ASN A 166 -17.39 11.61 14.69
CA ASN A 166 -17.56 10.32 14.02
C ASN A 166 -17.68 10.41 12.49
N TYR A 167 -17.37 11.56 11.89
CA TYR A 167 -17.44 11.84 10.45
C TYR A 167 -18.84 11.76 9.81
N SER A 168 -19.91 11.48 10.57
CA SER A 168 -21.26 11.35 10.01
C SER A 168 -21.75 12.59 9.27
N GLU A 169 -21.38 13.79 9.74
CA GLU A 169 -21.71 15.07 9.08
C GLU A 169 -20.83 15.36 7.84
N LEU A 170 -19.82 14.54 7.57
CA LEU A 170 -18.84 14.73 6.50
C LEU A 170 -19.02 13.74 5.35
N ILE A 171 -19.77 12.64 5.56
CA ILE A 171 -20.06 11.63 4.55
C ILE A 171 -21.36 11.93 3.80
N ASN A 172 -21.46 11.46 2.56
CA ASN A 172 -22.70 11.51 1.79
C ASN A 172 -23.15 10.10 1.36
N PRO A 173 -24.16 9.52 2.04
CA PRO A 173 -24.68 8.19 1.71
C PRO A 173 -25.19 8.05 0.27
N GLU A 174 -25.72 9.11 -0.33
CA GLU A 174 -26.20 9.12 -1.71
C GLU A 174 -25.05 8.93 -2.73
N LYS A 175 -23.81 9.23 -2.31
CA LYS A 175 -22.59 8.99 -3.09
C LYS A 175 -21.90 7.67 -2.77
N GLY A 176 -22.53 6.83 -1.93
CA GLY A 176 -21.98 5.54 -1.52
C GLY A 176 -20.99 5.60 -0.35
N ASP A 177 -20.88 6.75 0.32
CA ASP A 177 -20.12 6.85 1.57
C ASP A 177 -20.86 6.15 2.72
N LEU A 178 -20.14 5.50 3.64
CA LEU A 178 -20.73 4.70 4.71
C LEU A 178 -19.84 4.73 5.96
N ILE A 179 -20.45 4.68 7.14
CA ILE A 179 -19.77 4.38 8.40
C ILE A 179 -20.33 3.08 8.95
N THR A 180 -19.45 2.13 9.28
CA THR A 180 -19.77 0.91 10.02
C THR A 180 -18.99 0.93 11.32
N ILE A 181 -19.64 0.62 12.44
CA ILE A 181 -19.00 0.48 13.75
C ILE A 181 -18.83 -1.01 14.02
N ASP A 182 -17.59 -1.43 14.29
CA ASP A 182 -17.24 -2.82 14.54
C ASP A 182 -17.16 -3.12 16.05
N SER A 183 -16.63 -2.17 16.83
CA SER A 183 -16.46 -2.33 18.28
C SER A 183 -16.35 -0.98 19.01
N GLU A 184 -16.37 -1.03 20.34
CA GLU A 184 -15.99 0.07 21.24
C GLU A 184 -14.67 -0.29 21.93
N SER A 185 -13.80 0.71 22.14
CA SER A 185 -12.51 0.55 22.83
C SER A 185 -12.32 1.66 23.87
N ASP A 186 -11.71 1.29 25.00
CA ASP A 186 -11.14 2.26 25.94
C ASP A 186 -9.90 2.91 25.31
N ASN A 187 -9.68 4.19 25.62
CA ASN A 187 -8.52 4.95 25.18
C ASN A 187 -7.42 4.89 26.26
N PHE A 188 -6.44 4.04 26.02
CA PHE A 188 -5.28 3.80 26.88
C PHE A 188 -4.03 4.54 26.40
N ILE A 189 -4.18 5.58 25.57
CA ILE A 189 -3.05 6.34 25.05
C ILE A 189 -2.28 7.02 26.19
N THR A 190 -0.97 6.78 26.24
CA THR A 190 -0.09 7.43 27.21
C THR A 190 0.20 8.88 26.80
N GLU A 191 0.55 9.73 27.75
CA GLU A 191 0.88 11.14 27.50
C GLU A 191 1.96 11.33 26.43
N ASP A 192 3.06 10.57 26.51
CA ASP A 192 4.17 10.66 25.55
C ASP A 192 3.73 10.26 24.15
N ARG A 193 2.90 9.22 24.06
CA ARG A 193 2.36 8.75 22.80
C ARG A 193 1.39 9.75 22.20
N PHE A 194 0.48 10.28 23.00
CA PHE A 194 -0.44 11.32 22.58
C PHE A 194 0.31 12.52 22.00
N LYS A 195 1.37 12.99 22.68
CA LYS A 195 2.23 14.07 22.18
C LYS A 195 2.87 13.74 20.84
N LYS A 196 3.44 12.54 20.68
CA LYS A 196 4.05 12.08 19.42
C LYS A 196 3.04 12.04 18.27
N GLU A 197 1.85 11.49 18.50
CA GLU A 197 0.81 11.39 17.47
C GLU A 197 0.25 12.75 17.09
N LEU A 198 0.05 13.63 18.07
CA LEU A 198 -0.36 15.01 17.85
C LEU A 198 0.69 15.78 17.05
N GLU A 199 1.97 15.63 17.38
CA GLU A 199 3.08 16.26 16.65
C GLU A 199 3.15 15.76 15.20
N LYS A 200 3.08 14.43 15.00
CA LYS A 200 3.01 13.81 13.67
C LYS A 200 1.86 14.39 12.85
N TYR A 201 0.65 14.41 13.40
CA TYR A 201 -0.53 14.97 12.72
C TYR A 201 -0.31 16.43 12.33
N THR A 202 0.19 17.26 13.25
CA THR A 202 0.39 18.69 12.98
C THR A 202 1.47 18.95 11.93
N ASN A 203 2.56 18.18 11.93
CA ASN A 203 3.63 18.31 10.94
C ASN A 203 3.14 17.87 9.55
N GLU A 204 2.45 16.74 9.45
CA GLU A 204 1.86 16.28 8.20
C GLU A 204 0.81 17.25 7.66
N LEU A 205 0.00 17.88 8.52
CA LEU A 205 -0.97 18.89 8.11
C LEU A 205 -0.26 20.07 7.43
N ILE A 206 0.82 20.58 8.03
CA ILE A 206 1.62 21.69 7.48
C ILE A 206 2.21 21.31 6.11
N ILE A 207 2.76 20.10 5.99
CA ILE A 207 3.39 19.61 4.75
C ILE A 207 2.36 19.43 3.63
N GLN A 208 1.24 18.76 3.93
CA GLN A 208 0.27 18.32 2.92
C GLN A 208 -0.74 19.43 2.54
N ALA A 209 -0.96 20.44 3.39
CA ALA A 209 -1.93 21.51 3.14
C ALA A 209 -1.75 22.16 1.77
N LYS A 210 -0.51 22.44 1.35
CA LYS A 210 -0.20 23.04 0.04
C LYS A 210 -0.75 22.21 -1.12
N ARG A 211 -0.53 20.90 -1.07
CA ARG A 211 -0.96 19.94 -2.11
C ARG A 211 -2.47 19.73 -2.10
N MET A 212 -3.10 19.76 -0.92
CA MET A 212 -4.55 19.65 -0.81
C MET A 212 -5.24 20.90 -1.35
N VAL A 213 -4.68 22.08 -1.12
CA VAL A 213 -5.24 23.35 -1.59
C VAL A 213 -5.06 23.53 -3.10
N ASP A 214 -3.88 23.25 -3.63
CA ASP A 214 -3.51 23.56 -5.01
C ASP A 214 -3.47 22.31 -5.90
N ALA A 215 -4.62 21.98 -6.49
CA ALA A 215 -4.73 20.87 -7.45
C ALA A 215 -5.18 21.37 -8.82
N ASP A 216 -4.46 20.99 -9.87
CA ASP A 216 -4.67 21.49 -11.24
C ASP A 216 -6.09 21.22 -11.77
N LYS A 217 -6.70 20.09 -11.35
CA LYS A 217 -8.08 19.73 -11.72
C LYS A 217 -9.15 20.69 -11.18
N ASP A 218 -8.80 21.52 -10.20
CA ASP A 218 -9.72 22.47 -9.57
C ASP A 218 -9.59 23.87 -10.18
N ILE A 219 -8.77 24.06 -11.23
CA ILE A 219 -8.65 25.35 -11.93
C ILE A 219 -9.93 25.56 -12.79
N PRO A 220 -10.76 26.57 -12.50
CA PRO A 220 -11.95 26.85 -13.28
C PRO A 220 -11.59 27.50 -14.62
N LYS A 221 -12.30 27.13 -15.67
CA LYS A 221 -12.07 27.63 -17.03
C LYS A 221 -12.92 28.83 -17.38
N ILE A 222 -12.34 29.81 -18.08
CA ILE A 222 -13.04 30.99 -18.59
C ILE A 222 -14.03 30.57 -19.68
N GLY A 223 -15.24 31.11 -19.63
CA GLY A 223 -16.30 30.82 -20.58
C GLY A 223 -17.03 29.49 -20.32
N LYS A 224 -16.59 28.72 -19.31
CA LYS A 224 -17.23 27.47 -18.90
C LYS A 224 -17.62 27.51 -17.43
N ASP A 225 -16.64 27.66 -16.56
CA ASP A 225 -16.80 27.61 -15.11
C ASP A 225 -16.81 29.02 -14.50
N ILE A 226 -16.13 30.00 -15.11
CA ILE A 226 -16.10 31.41 -14.69
C ILE A 226 -16.27 32.35 -15.89
N PHE A 227 -16.80 33.54 -15.65
CA PHE A 227 -17.09 34.54 -16.69
C PHE A 227 -16.55 35.92 -16.30
N LEU A 228 -16.24 36.74 -17.30
CA LEU A 228 -15.93 38.15 -17.14
C LEU A 228 -17.25 38.93 -17.10
N ILE A 229 -17.44 39.77 -16.08
CA ILE A 229 -18.64 40.57 -15.88
C ILE A 229 -18.24 42.03 -15.78
N ASP A 230 -18.94 42.89 -16.51
CA ASP A 230 -18.77 44.34 -16.42
C ASP A 230 -19.13 44.85 -15.03
N LYS A 231 -18.23 45.64 -14.45
CA LYS A 231 -18.46 46.31 -13.17
C LYS A 231 -17.72 47.62 -13.10
N GLU A 232 -18.41 48.64 -12.60
CA GLU A 232 -17.80 49.91 -12.28
C GLU A 232 -16.91 49.76 -11.03
N VAL A 233 -15.61 49.98 -11.20
CA VAL A 233 -14.59 49.86 -10.15
C VAL A 233 -13.91 51.22 -9.92
N ASN A 234 -13.38 51.43 -8.73
CA ASN A 234 -12.58 52.63 -8.46
C ASN A 234 -11.24 52.50 -9.19
N ASP A 235 -10.77 53.58 -9.81
CA ASP A 235 -9.44 53.63 -10.40
C ASP A 235 -8.37 53.44 -9.29
N PRO A 236 -7.46 52.45 -9.42
CA PRO A 236 -6.39 52.22 -8.44
C PRO A 236 -5.47 53.43 -8.22
N ALA A 237 -5.26 54.26 -9.25
CA ALA A 237 -4.44 55.47 -9.19
C ALA A 237 -5.23 56.70 -8.72
N ASN A 238 -6.56 56.71 -8.87
CA ASN A 238 -7.43 57.76 -8.37
C ASN A 238 -8.75 57.18 -7.80
N PRO A 239 -8.80 56.84 -6.50
CA PRO A 239 -9.96 56.18 -5.89
C PRO A 239 -11.28 56.95 -5.98
N SER A 240 -11.24 58.24 -6.30
CA SER A 240 -12.41 59.12 -6.49
C SER A 240 -13.03 58.98 -7.89
N LEU A 241 -12.30 58.39 -8.85
CA LEU A 241 -12.75 58.16 -10.22
C LEU A 241 -13.31 56.74 -10.35
N LYS A 242 -14.46 56.63 -10.99
CA LYS A 242 -15.06 55.35 -11.39
C LYS A 242 -14.69 55.02 -12.83
N VAL A 243 -14.26 53.78 -13.06
CA VAL A 243 -13.93 53.26 -14.39
C VAL A 243 -14.66 51.95 -14.64
N ASN A 244 -15.00 51.69 -15.90
CA ASN A 244 -15.54 50.40 -16.31
C ASN A 244 -14.42 49.36 -16.25
N GLY A 245 -14.58 48.34 -15.41
CA GLY A 245 -13.67 47.22 -15.28
C GLY A 245 -14.38 45.89 -15.51
N LEU A 246 -13.59 44.84 -15.76
CA LEU A 246 -14.08 43.47 -15.77
C LEU A 246 -13.73 42.81 -14.45
N ILE A 247 -14.72 42.18 -13.80
CA ILE A 247 -14.51 41.31 -12.66
C ILE A 247 -14.77 39.85 -13.05
N ILE A 248 -14.12 38.94 -12.35
CA ILE A 248 -14.37 37.51 -12.52
C ILE A 248 -15.60 37.12 -11.69
N SER A 249 -16.55 36.41 -12.31
CA SER A 249 -17.71 35.83 -11.64
C SER A 249 -17.31 34.82 -10.56
N SER A 250 -18.24 34.48 -9.68
CA SER A 250 -18.11 33.24 -8.91
C SER A 250 -18.15 32.03 -9.86
N PRO A 251 -17.49 30.91 -9.52
CA PRO A 251 -17.60 29.69 -10.32
C PRO A 251 -19.04 29.18 -10.43
N VAL A 252 -19.41 28.65 -11.59
CA VAL A 252 -20.76 28.12 -11.87
C VAL A 252 -21.16 27.08 -10.82
N GLY A 253 -22.38 27.22 -10.31
CA GLY A 253 -22.91 26.36 -9.25
C GLY A 253 -22.56 26.80 -7.83
N PHE A 254 -21.81 27.89 -7.66
CA PHE A 254 -21.43 28.44 -6.34
C PHE A 254 -21.78 29.91 -6.23
N LYS A 255 -22.23 30.36 -5.05
CA LYS A 255 -22.57 31.77 -4.81
C LYS A 255 -21.32 32.63 -4.70
N THR A 256 -20.25 32.08 -4.13
CA THR A 256 -19.00 32.80 -3.87
C THR A 256 -17.78 31.93 -4.15
N TRP A 257 -16.64 32.57 -4.38
CA TRP A 257 -15.34 31.90 -4.42
C TRP A 257 -15.02 31.15 -3.12
N SER A 258 -15.40 31.69 -1.96
CA SER A 258 -15.20 31.00 -0.68
C SER A 258 -15.95 29.66 -0.64
N GLU A 259 -17.20 29.63 -1.10
CA GLU A 259 -18.00 28.40 -1.17
C GLU A 259 -17.38 27.38 -2.13
N TYR A 260 -16.93 27.84 -3.30
CA TYR A 260 -16.19 27.00 -4.25
C TYR A 260 -14.95 26.38 -3.62
N ILE A 261 -14.10 27.20 -3.00
CA ILE A 261 -12.84 26.76 -2.40
C ILE A 261 -13.10 25.75 -1.29
N ILE A 262 -14.03 26.03 -0.37
CA ILE A 262 -14.41 25.11 0.71
C ILE A 262 -14.86 23.77 0.12
N ASN A 263 -15.72 23.79 -0.90
CA ASN A 263 -16.22 22.56 -1.54
C ASN A 263 -15.10 21.72 -2.16
N ARG A 264 -14.08 22.36 -2.74
CA ARG A 264 -12.94 21.67 -3.38
C ARG A 264 -11.93 21.12 -2.39
N ILE A 265 -11.64 21.85 -1.31
CA ILE A 265 -10.60 21.43 -0.36
C ILE A 265 -11.14 20.47 0.71
N LYS A 266 -12.38 20.66 1.18
CA LYS A 266 -12.95 19.91 2.31
C LYS A 266 -12.81 18.39 2.14
N PRO A 267 -13.14 17.78 0.99
CA PRO A 267 -12.99 16.33 0.84
C PRO A 267 -11.54 15.84 0.98
N LYS A 268 -10.56 16.66 0.58
CA LYS A 268 -9.14 16.30 0.67
C LYS A 268 -8.65 16.32 2.12
N PHE A 269 -9.12 17.29 2.90
CA PHE A 269 -8.84 17.36 4.34
C PHE A 269 -9.54 16.24 5.12
N VAL A 270 -10.76 15.85 4.73
CA VAL A 270 -11.42 14.65 5.30
C VAL A 270 -10.59 13.40 5.00
N GLU A 271 -10.17 13.20 3.76
CA GLU A 271 -9.31 12.07 3.37
C GLU A 271 -7.97 12.10 4.12
N PHE A 272 -7.39 13.27 4.35
CA PHE A 272 -6.18 13.43 5.16
C PHE A 272 -6.41 12.98 6.61
N ASP A 273 -7.45 13.49 7.28
CA ASP A 273 -7.74 13.15 8.68
C ASP A 273 -8.03 11.65 8.83
N LEU A 274 -8.81 11.05 7.91
CA LEU A 274 -9.06 9.61 7.85
C LEU A 274 -7.78 8.79 7.67
N LYS A 275 -6.82 9.25 6.86
CA LYS A 275 -5.52 8.58 6.69
C LYS A 275 -4.69 8.63 7.97
N GLN A 276 -4.64 9.79 8.63
CA GLN A 276 -3.92 9.91 9.90
C GLN A 276 -4.56 9.01 10.97
N ASN A 277 -5.90 8.93 10.99
CA ASN A 277 -6.66 8.05 11.86
C ASN A 277 -6.38 6.55 11.60
N GLU A 278 -6.44 6.13 10.34
CA GLU A 278 -6.14 4.74 9.92
C GLU A 278 -4.71 4.32 10.31
N GLN A 279 -3.76 5.26 10.25
CA GLN A 279 -2.36 5.02 10.61
C GLN A 279 -2.08 4.97 12.11
N TYR A 280 -3.05 5.32 12.97
CA TYR A 280 -2.89 5.28 14.42
C TYR A 280 -3.28 3.91 14.99
N ILE A 281 -2.35 3.26 15.72
CA ILE A 281 -2.57 1.93 16.29
C ILE A 281 -2.28 1.96 17.78
N GLU A 282 -3.32 2.04 18.60
CA GLU A 282 -3.15 1.92 20.04
C GLU A 282 -2.58 0.54 20.38
N GLU A 283 -1.53 0.50 21.22
CA GLU A 283 -0.78 -0.72 21.54
C GLU A 283 -1.56 -1.59 22.52
N VAL A 284 -2.79 -1.99 22.23
CA VAL A 284 -3.51 -3.00 23.02
C VAL A 284 -3.00 -4.38 22.62
N HIS A 285 -2.34 -5.09 23.54
CA HIS A 285 -2.12 -6.53 23.34
C HIS A 285 -3.50 -7.20 23.30
N GLN A 286 -3.85 -7.65 22.09
CA GLN A 286 -5.07 -8.36 21.69
C GLN A 286 -6.35 -7.52 21.55
N ASN A 287 -6.51 -6.83 20.41
CA ASN A 287 -7.37 -7.29 19.31
C ASN A 287 -7.51 -6.22 18.22
N ASN A 288 -7.15 -6.60 16.98
CA ASN A 288 -7.54 -6.00 15.70
C ASN A 288 -7.35 -4.48 15.50
N ALA A 289 -6.16 -4.05 15.05
CA ALA A 289 -6.00 -2.97 14.04
C ALA A 289 -4.54 -2.83 13.61
N LYS A 290 -4.34 -2.64 12.31
CA LYS A 290 -3.10 -2.78 11.52
C LYS A 290 -2.21 -1.51 11.52
N LYS A 291 -0.93 -1.59 11.96
CA LYS A 291 0.19 -0.64 11.72
C LYS A 291 0.64 -0.69 10.25
N ARG A 292 0.11 0.18 9.38
CA ARG A 292 0.89 0.57 8.18
C ARG A 292 2.18 1.29 8.63
N PRO A 293 3.38 0.78 8.34
CA PRO A 293 4.60 1.57 8.48
C PRO A 293 4.68 2.56 7.31
N VAL A 294 4.92 3.83 7.61
CA VAL A 294 5.56 4.77 6.68
C VAL A 294 7.04 4.74 7.03
N ALA A 295 7.88 4.44 6.04
CA ALA A 295 9.33 4.38 6.20
C ALA A 295 9.94 5.76 6.55
N PRO A 296 10.94 5.87 7.45
CA PRO A 296 11.91 6.93 7.37
C PRO A 296 12.77 6.73 6.12
N VAL A 297 12.86 7.81 5.35
CA VAL A 297 13.69 7.95 4.16
C VAL A 297 15.15 8.08 4.59
N VAL A 298 15.99 7.14 4.19
CA VAL A 298 17.44 7.35 4.03
C VAL A 298 17.89 6.72 2.70
N ILE A 299 18.69 7.48 1.97
CA ILE A 299 19.17 7.27 0.61
C ILE A 299 20.36 6.29 0.62
N PRO A 300 20.43 5.28 -0.27
CA PRO A 300 21.67 4.93 -0.93
C PRO A 300 21.79 5.81 -2.18
N PRO A 301 22.79 6.69 -2.31
CA PRO A 301 23.07 7.30 -3.59
C PRO A 301 23.52 6.17 -4.53
N LEU A 302 23.10 6.20 -5.79
CA LEU A 302 23.56 5.24 -6.82
C LEU A 302 25.08 5.22 -6.99
N VAL A 303 25.79 6.17 -6.37
CA VAL A 303 27.24 6.18 -6.26
C VAL A 303 27.67 6.58 -4.86
N PRO A 304 28.66 5.90 -4.26
CA PRO A 304 28.90 5.99 -2.86
C PRO A 304 29.84 7.17 -2.59
N LYS A 305 29.26 8.30 -2.20
CA LYS A 305 29.94 9.25 -1.33
C LYS A 305 29.08 9.46 -0.10
N LYS A 306 29.79 9.41 1.03
CA LYS A 306 29.33 9.56 2.41
C LYS A 306 28.90 8.26 3.08
N ASP A 307 29.73 7.83 4.02
CA ASP A 307 29.34 6.89 5.06
C ASP A 307 28.14 7.51 5.80
N LEU A 308 27.03 6.77 5.82
CA LEU A 308 25.81 7.13 6.50
C LEU A 308 25.71 6.30 7.77
N ASP A 309 25.24 6.96 8.83
CA ASP A 309 24.93 6.34 10.11
C ASP A 309 24.05 5.10 9.93
N ALA A 310 24.28 4.11 10.79
CA ALA A 310 23.58 2.83 10.78
C ALA A 310 22.07 3.03 10.61
N ILE A 311 21.49 2.25 9.70
CA ILE A 311 20.06 2.10 9.51
C ILE A 311 19.43 1.84 10.89
N GLU A 312 18.55 2.73 11.36
CA GLU A 312 17.60 2.36 12.41
C GLU A 312 16.69 1.29 11.81
N ILE A 313 17.02 0.04 12.15
CA ILE A 313 16.19 -1.13 11.94
C ILE A 313 14.85 -0.80 12.61
N HIS A 314 13.79 -0.68 11.81
CA HIS A 314 12.42 -0.69 12.34
C HIS A 314 12.29 -1.85 13.33
N ASP A 315 11.83 -1.56 14.55
CA ASP A 315 11.74 -2.46 15.70
C ASP A 315 11.74 -3.94 15.31
N ALA A 316 12.92 -4.56 15.39
CA ALA A 316 13.28 -5.84 14.79
C ALA A 316 12.64 -7.06 15.48
N ASN A 317 11.51 -6.86 16.15
CA ASN A 317 11.02 -7.78 17.17
C ASN A 317 9.61 -8.34 16.87
N GLU A 318 8.83 -7.77 15.95
CA GLU A 318 7.45 -8.23 15.72
C GLU A 318 7.00 -8.29 14.25
N VAL A 319 6.24 -9.33 13.91
CA VAL A 319 5.62 -9.48 12.58
C VAL A 319 4.47 -8.46 12.48
N PRO A 320 4.37 -7.67 11.39
CA PRO A 320 3.32 -6.67 11.26
C PRO A 320 1.90 -7.29 11.29
N LEU A 321 0.93 -6.62 11.94
CA LEU A 321 -0.46 -7.09 12.06
C LEU A 321 -1.22 -7.06 10.72
N GLU A 322 -0.68 -6.37 9.72
CA GLU A 322 -1.24 -6.20 8.37
C GLU A 322 -1.30 -7.53 7.65
N ILE A 323 -0.34 -8.39 7.98
CA ILE A 323 -0.19 -9.73 7.48
C ILE A 323 -1.41 -10.54 7.93
N PRO A 324 -2.23 -11.06 7.00
CA PRO A 324 -3.51 -11.64 7.34
C PRO A 324 -3.36 -12.88 8.24
N SER A 325 -4.28 -13.03 9.19
CA SER A 325 -4.41 -14.27 9.98
C SER A 325 -5.17 -15.30 9.15
N LEU A 326 -4.41 -16.15 8.44
CA LEU A 326 -4.96 -17.17 7.53
C LEU A 326 -5.52 -18.38 8.29
N LYS A 327 -6.63 -18.92 7.80
CA LYS A 327 -7.16 -20.18 8.34
C LYS A 327 -6.24 -21.34 7.92
N PRO A 328 -5.85 -22.24 8.84
CA PRO A 328 -5.18 -23.48 8.48
C PRO A 328 -6.17 -24.42 7.77
N LEU A 329 -5.73 -24.99 6.66
CA LEU A 329 -6.47 -25.97 5.88
C LEU A 329 -5.88 -27.35 6.14
N ILE A 330 -6.73 -28.32 6.45
CA ILE A 330 -6.30 -29.70 6.75
C ILE A 330 -5.74 -30.32 5.46
N SER A 331 -4.55 -30.90 5.49
CA SER A 331 -4.01 -31.61 4.32
C SER A 331 -4.92 -32.79 3.94
N TYR A 332 -4.97 -33.10 2.64
CA TYR A 332 -5.76 -34.22 2.11
C TYR A 332 -5.45 -35.57 2.79
N LYS A 333 -4.23 -35.74 3.33
CA LYS A 333 -3.81 -36.95 4.08
C LYS A 333 -4.53 -37.12 5.40
N HIS A 334 -4.92 -36.02 6.03
CA HIS A 334 -5.57 -35.97 7.34
C HIS A 334 -7.06 -35.61 7.26
N LEU A 335 -7.60 -35.48 6.04
CA LEU A 335 -9.01 -35.23 5.82
C LEU A 335 -9.87 -36.41 6.29
N GLY A 336 -11.05 -36.13 6.84
CA GLY A 336 -11.97 -37.14 7.38
C GLY A 336 -11.66 -37.61 8.79
N LYS A 337 -10.59 -37.11 9.42
CA LYS A 337 -10.31 -37.33 10.85
C LYS A 337 -11.24 -36.47 11.72
N SER A 338 -11.71 -37.04 12.83
CA SER A 338 -12.43 -36.27 13.85
C SER A 338 -11.51 -35.26 14.53
N MET A 339 -12.09 -34.26 15.21
CA MET A 339 -11.32 -33.23 15.93
C MET A 339 -10.35 -33.85 16.95
N THR A 340 -10.82 -34.87 17.69
CA THR A 340 -10.01 -35.59 18.69
C THR A 340 -8.89 -36.38 18.04
N GLU A 341 -9.15 -37.10 16.96
CA GLU A 341 -8.10 -37.85 16.23
C GLU A 341 -7.05 -36.90 15.65
N LEU A 342 -7.47 -35.80 15.03
CA LEU A 342 -6.56 -34.82 14.44
C LEU A 342 -5.67 -34.19 15.51
N LYS A 343 -6.25 -33.84 16.67
CA LYS A 343 -5.49 -33.33 17.82
C LYS A 343 -4.48 -34.36 18.33
N ASN A 344 -4.89 -35.61 18.53
CA ASN A 344 -4.01 -36.67 19.03
C ASN A 344 -2.84 -36.93 18.08
N ILE A 345 -3.10 -37.02 16.76
CA ILE A 345 -2.06 -37.17 15.75
C ILE A 345 -1.10 -35.98 15.78
N PHE A 346 -1.65 -34.76 15.86
CA PHE A 346 -0.83 -33.54 15.90
C PHE A 346 0.05 -33.48 17.14
N ASP A 347 -0.47 -33.83 18.32
CA ASP A 347 0.29 -33.81 19.57
C ASP A 347 1.42 -34.85 19.56
N SER A 348 1.19 -36.03 18.99
CA SER A 348 2.17 -37.12 18.90
C SER A 348 3.18 -37.01 17.75
N SER A 349 2.98 -36.09 16.80
CA SER A 349 3.81 -35.95 15.60
C SER A 349 5.10 -35.14 15.84
N SER A 350 6.13 -35.36 15.03
CA SER A 350 7.32 -34.51 15.00
C SER A 350 7.00 -33.11 14.40
N PRO A 351 7.83 -32.07 14.63
CA PRO A 351 7.61 -30.75 14.03
C PRO A 351 7.42 -30.78 12.51
N ASP A 352 8.20 -31.60 11.80
CA ASP A 352 8.08 -31.72 10.33
C ASP A 352 6.77 -32.37 9.90
N GLU A 353 6.29 -33.37 10.63
CA GLU A 353 5.00 -34.00 10.33
C GLU A 353 3.84 -33.06 10.69
N LYS A 354 3.92 -32.32 11.81
CA LYS A 354 2.95 -31.26 12.16
C LYS A 354 2.81 -30.22 11.05
N ASN A 355 3.94 -29.81 10.45
CA ASN A 355 3.97 -28.85 9.34
C ASN A 355 3.31 -29.39 8.06
N LYS A 356 3.21 -30.70 7.88
CA LYS A 356 2.53 -31.34 6.73
C LYS A 356 1.04 -31.58 6.99
N MET A 357 0.58 -31.50 8.24
CA MET A 357 -0.82 -31.72 8.57
C MET A 357 -1.73 -30.58 8.10
N PHE A 358 -1.19 -29.37 8.00
CA PHE A 358 -1.93 -28.17 7.62
C PHE A 358 -1.19 -27.38 6.55
N PHE A 359 -1.94 -26.73 5.67
CA PHE A 359 -1.41 -25.77 4.71
C PHE A 359 -2.22 -24.47 4.75
N PHE A 360 -1.67 -23.42 4.13
CA PHE A 360 -2.26 -22.09 4.13
C PHE A 360 -2.32 -21.55 2.71
N ASN A 361 -3.40 -20.86 2.36
CA ASN A 361 -3.55 -20.17 1.08
C ASN A 361 -2.71 -18.87 1.06
N ASN A 362 -1.39 -19.05 1.00
CA ASN A 362 -0.41 -17.97 0.82
C ASN A 362 0.59 -18.35 -0.30
N PRO A 363 0.16 -18.37 -1.57
CA PRO A 363 1.05 -18.70 -2.67
C PRO A 363 1.94 -17.53 -3.08
N ILE A 364 1.52 -16.28 -2.84
CA ILE A 364 2.20 -15.08 -3.34
C ILE A 364 3.20 -14.52 -2.32
N ASN A 365 2.74 -14.09 -1.14
CA ASN A 365 3.60 -13.39 -0.18
C ASN A 365 4.43 -14.37 0.66
N THR A 366 5.47 -14.93 0.07
CA THR A 366 6.30 -16.00 0.66
C THR A 366 7.19 -15.54 1.82
N ARG A 367 7.32 -14.22 2.04
CA ARG A 367 8.03 -13.63 3.19
C ARG A 367 7.50 -14.17 4.52
N TYR A 368 6.19 -14.37 4.62
CA TYR A 368 5.54 -14.81 5.83
C TYR A 368 5.17 -16.29 5.77
N LYS A 369 5.79 -17.09 6.64
CA LYS A 369 5.47 -18.50 6.80
C LYS A 369 4.51 -18.72 7.96
N TYR A 370 3.59 -19.65 7.77
CA TYR A 370 2.51 -19.96 8.71
C TYR A 370 2.63 -21.40 9.17
N PHE A 371 2.52 -21.63 10.47
CA PHE A 371 2.63 -22.95 11.07
C PHE A 371 1.62 -23.11 12.20
N VAL A 372 0.96 -24.26 12.28
CA VAL A 372 0.13 -24.58 13.45
C VAL A 372 1.07 -24.97 14.59
N LYS A 373 1.05 -24.20 15.68
CA LYS A 373 1.86 -24.42 16.88
C LYS A 373 1.16 -25.33 17.88
N ASN A 374 -0.14 -25.16 18.05
CA ASN A 374 -0.95 -25.93 18.99
C ASN A 374 -2.38 -26.11 18.50
N LEU A 375 -3.04 -27.19 18.94
CA LEU A 375 -4.46 -27.45 18.74
C LEU A 375 -5.17 -27.59 20.09
N SER A 376 -6.30 -26.91 20.26
CA SER A 376 -7.17 -27.02 21.42
C SER A 376 -8.59 -27.35 21.00
N ILE A 377 -9.27 -28.16 21.81
CA ILE A 377 -10.70 -28.44 21.63
C ILE A 377 -11.42 -27.69 22.73
N SER A 378 -12.38 -26.85 22.35
CA SER A 378 -13.21 -26.10 23.29
C SER A 378 -14.69 -26.32 22.99
N ASN A 379 -15.52 -26.20 24.03
CA ASN A 379 -16.98 -26.22 23.89
C ASN A 379 -17.47 -24.79 24.05
N VAL A 380 -17.89 -24.17 22.95
CA VAL A 380 -18.42 -22.81 22.93
C VAL A 380 -19.88 -22.88 22.46
N LEU A 381 -20.81 -22.35 23.25
CA LEU A 381 -22.25 -22.29 22.90
C LEU A 381 -22.84 -23.65 22.46
N ASN A 382 -22.55 -24.73 23.20
CA ASN A 382 -22.99 -26.11 22.89
C ASN A 382 -22.46 -26.68 21.56
N LYS A 383 -21.40 -26.10 20.99
CA LYS A 383 -20.68 -26.62 19.82
C LYS A 383 -19.24 -26.92 20.19
N THR A 384 -18.80 -28.16 19.97
CA THR A 384 -17.39 -28.53 20.05
C THR A 384 -16.66 -27.94 18.85
N GLN A 385 -15.58 -27.19 19.10
CA GLN A 385 -14.76 -26.55 18.09
C GLN A 385 -13.29 -26.92 18.28
N LEU A 386 -12.59 -27.11 17.16
CA LEU A 386 -11.14 -27.26 17.13
C LEU A 386 -10.52 -25.89 16.79
N THR A 387 -9.72 -25.37 17.71
CA THR A 387 -9.02 -24.09 17.55
C THR A 387 -7.53 -24.35 17.38
N ALA A 388 -6.92 -23.75 16.36
CA ALA A 388 -5.48 -23.77 16.13
C ALA A 388 -4.83 -22.48 16.64
N THR A 389 -3.74 -22.61 17.39
CA THR A 389 -2.79 -21.52 17.58
C THR A 389 -1.80 -21.55 16.44
N VAL A 390 -1.84 -20.55 15.57
CA VAL A 390 -0.98 -20.42 14.39
C VAL A 390 0.11 -19.39 14.65
N GLN A 391 1.35 -19.73 14.33
CA GLN A 391 2.49 -18.83 14.32
C GLN A 391 2.73 -18.31 12.90
N ILE A 392 2.95 -17.01 12.77
CA ILE A 392 3.47 -16.37 11.56
C ILE A 392 4.90 -15.96 11.84
N THR A 393 5.82 -16.28 10.94
CA THR A 393 7.23 -15.86 11.02
C THR A 393 7.61 -15.03 9.81
N ASP A 394 8.28 -13.90 10.04
CA ASP A 394 8.92 -13.12 8.97
C ASP A 394 10.26 -13.76 8.61
N THR A 395 10.37 -14.32 7.41
CA THR A 395 11.57 -15.04 6.97
C THR A 395 12.66 -14.14 6.40
N ALA A 396 12.37 -12.86 6.17
CA ALA A 396 13.37 -11.87 5.77
C ALA A 396 14.06 -11.19 6.97
N ALA A 397 13.50 -11.32 8.18
CA ALA A 397 14.09 -10.77 9.39
C ALA A 397 15.38 -11.52 9.78
N GLN A 398 16.35 -10.79 10.34
CA GLN A 398 17.60 -11.37 10.88
C GLN A 398 17.38 -12.08 12.23
N SER A 399 16.29 -11.77 12.93
CA SER A 399 15.82 -12.37 14.18
C SER A 399 14.56 -13.23 13.94
N ASP A 400 14.24 -14.14 14.87
CA ASP A 400 13.03 -15.00 14.84
C ASP A 400 11.73 -14.21 15.11
N VAL A 401 11.50 -13.18 14.31
CA VAL A 401 10.34 -12.31 14.40
C VAL A 401 9.09 -13.11 14.06
N SER A 402 8.26 -13.34 15.08
CA SER A 402 7.03 -14.12 14.93
C SER A 402 5.87 -13.58 15.75
N ARG A 403 4.64 -13.84 15.29
CA ARG A 403 3.41 -13.57 16.06
C ARG A 403 2.50 -14.78 16.06
N ASN A 404 1.75 -14.98 17.15
CA ASN A 404 0.77 -16.05 17.26
C ASN A 404 -0.66 -15.50 17.17
N TYR A 405 -1.59 -16.28 16.64
CA TYR A 405 -3.02 -16.01 16.71
C TYR A 405 -3.79 -17.31 16.85
N ALA A 406 -4.97 -17.25 17.46
CA ALA A 406 -5.89 -18.37 17.55
C ALA A 406 -6.96 -18.25 16.47
N ILE A 407 -7.29 -19.36 15.80
CA ILE A 407 -8.33 -19.40 14.79
C ILE A 407 -8.99 -20.78 14.72
N ASP A 408 -10.28 -20.81 14.43
CA ASP A 408 -11.01 -22.07 14.27
C ASP A 408 -10.53 -22.82 13.02
N VAL A 409 -10.30 -24.12 13.18
CA VAL A 409 -10.03 -25.05 12.09
C VAL A 409 -11.35 -25.48 11.50
N GLU A 410 -11.51 -25.26 10.20
CA GLU A 410 -12.72 -25.67 9.48
C GLU A 410 -12.68 -27.18 9.23
N MET A 411 -13.42 -27.92 10.07
CA MET A 411 -13.63 -29.36 9.90
C MET A 411 -14.56 -29.60 8.71
N SER A 412 -13.97 -29.67 7.52
CA SER A 412 -14.70 -29.88 6.28
C SER A 412 -15.18 -31.33 6.16
N ASN A 413 -16.31 -31.64 6.80
CA ASN A 413 -16.91 -32.97 6.73
C ASN A 413 -17.47 -33.31 5.33
N ASN A 414 -17.61 -32.32 4.43
CA ASN A 414 -18.18 -32.46 3.08
C ASN A 414 -17.17 -32.27 1.94
N ASN A 415 -15.90 -31.96 2.22
CA ASN A 415 -14.92 -31.75 1.14
C ASN A 415 -14.40 -33.10 0.64
N SER A 416 -14.32 -33.27 -0.67
CA SER A 416 -13.69 -34.44 -1.27
C SER A 416 -12.18 -34.39 -1.03
N LYS A 417 -11.56 -35.54 -0.72
CA LYS A 417 -10.10 -35.69 -0.64
C LYS A 417 -9.40 -35.22 -1.92
N ASN A 418 -10.05 -35.40 -3.07
CA ASN A 418 -9.58 -34.90 -4.37
C ASN A 418 -9.52 -33.36 -4.39
N ILE A 419 -10.56 -32.67 -3.92
CA ILE A 419 -10.59 -31.20 -3.87
C ILE A 419 -9.44 -30.68 -3.01
N GLN A 420 -9.24 -31.26 -1.83
CA GLN A 420 -8.19 -30.82 -0.92
C GLN A 420 -6.80 -31.03 -1.51
N PHE A 421 -6.57 -32.17 -2.16
CA PHE A 421 -5.30 -32.47 -2.83
C PHE A 421 -5.02 -31.54 -4.02
N LEU A 422 -6.05 -31.25 -4.83
CA LEU A 422 -5.95 -30.29 -5.93
C LEU A 422 -5.58 -28.90 -5.38
N PHE A 423 -6.28 -28.44 -4.35
CA PHE A 423 -6.06 -27.10 -3.81
C PHE A 423 -4.66 -26.92 -3.20
N GLU A 424 -4.19 -27.92 -2.44
CA GLU A 424 -2.85 -27.93 -1.86
C GLU A 424 -1.76 -27.84 -2.96
N ASN A 425 -1.91 -28.60 -4.06
CA ASN A 425 -0.97 -28.57 -5.17
C ASN A 425 -1.05 -27.30 -6.01
N GLN A 426 -2.25 -26.74 -6.21
CA GLN A 426 -2.44 -25.48 -6.91
C GLN A 426 -1.71 -24.34 -6.19
N ILE A 427 -1.85 -24.24 -4.86
CA ILE A 427 -1.11 -23.26 -4.04
C ILE A 427 0.40 -23.44 -4.22
N ARG A 428 0.91 -24.68 -4.20
CA ARG A 428 2.34 -24.97 -4.42
C ARG A 428 2.81 -24.50 -5.79
N ILE A 429 2.10 -24.84 -6.87
CA ILE A 429 2.49 -24.51 -8.25
C ILE A 429 2.43 -22.99 -8.48
N ILE A 430 1.41 -22.29 -7.97
CA ILE A 430 1.34 -20.83 -8.06
C ILE A 430 2.54 -20.22 -7.31
N ARG A 431 2.85 -20.71 -6.11
CA ARG A 431 4.00 -20.25 -5.33
C ARG A 431 5.32 -20.41 -6.09
N GLU A 432 5.56 -21.58 -6.68
CA GLU A 432 6.77 -21.85 -7.46
C GLU A 432 6.93 -20.86 -8.62
N ASN A 433 5.84 -20.51 -9.31
CA ASN A 433 5.87 -19.55 -10.42
C ASN A 433 6.13 -18.12 -9.96
N PHE A 434 5.56 -17.68 -8.83
CA PHE A 434 5.87 -16.36 -8.27
C PHE A 434 7.29 -16.27 -7.71
N ILE A 435 7.84 -17.35 -7.15
CA ILE A 435 9.26 -17.40 -6.75
C ILE A 435 10.18 -17.19 -7.96
N LYS A 436 9.86 -17.73 -9.15
CA LYS A 436 10.64 -17.44 -10.37
C LYS A 436 10.63 -15.95 -10.71
N LEU A 437 9.49 -15.28 -10.55
CA LEU A 437 9.38 -13.82 -10.71
C LEU A 437 10.28 -13.08 -9.70
N TYR A 438 10.29 -13.48 -8.43
CA TYR A 438 11.16 -12.87 -7.41
C TYR A 438 12.64 -13.04 -7.76
N LYS A 439 13.03 -14.24 -8.17
CA LYS A 439 14.40 -14.54 -8.62
C LYS A 439 14.81 -13.73 -9.84
N SER A 440 13.89 -13.44 -10.75
CA SER A 440 14.18 -12.59 -11.92
C SER A 440 14.59 -11.17 -11.58
N VAL A 441 14.22 -10.67 -10.40
CA VAL A 441 14.63 -9.33 -9.95
C VAL A 441 15.73 -9.37 -8.89
N GLY A 442 16.30 -10.54 -8.60
CA GLY A 442 17.36 -10.69 -7.59
C GLY A 442 16.87 -10.87 -6.16
N LEU A 443 15.61 -11.29 -5.96
CA LEU A 443 15.08 -11.70 -4.66
C LEU A 443 14.96 -13.23 -4.58
N ASP A 444 14.85 -13.76 -3.36
CA ASP A 444 14.49 -15.16 -3.11
C ASP A 444 13.05 -15.27 -2.54
N GLU A 445 12.68 -16.47 -2.09
CA GLU A 445 11.39 -16.70 -1.44
C GLU A 445 11.18 -15.91 -0.14
N LYS A 446 12.22 -15.37 0.48
CA LYS A 446 12.09 -14.54 1.69
C LYS A 446 11.61 -13.14 1.37
N LEU A 447 11.77 -12.69 0.12
CA LEU A 447 11.41 -11.34 -0.33
C LEU A 447 12.09 -10.25 0.54
N ASN A 448 13.39 -10.39 0.76
CA ASN A 448 14.18 -9.40 1.46
C ASN A 448 14.43 -8.17 0.57
N TYR A 449 13.42 -7.29 0.45
CA TYR A 449 13.45 -6.14 -0.45
C TYR A 449 14.73 -5.28 -0.36
N PRO A 450 15.32 -5.00 0.82
CA PRO A 450 16.60 -4.30 0.93
C PRO A 450 17.74 -4.87 0.06
N GLU A 451 17.75 -6.16 -0.25
CA GLU A 451 18.77 -6.79 -1.11
C GLU A 451 18.74 -6.27 -2.56
N LEU A 452 17.64 -5.62 -2.98
CA LEU A 452 17.52 -5.04 -4.31
C LEU A 452 18.43 -3.81 -4.53
N GLY A 453 18.86 -3.15 -3.44
CA GLY A 453 19.75 -1.98 -3.51
C GLY A 453 19.19 -0.74 -4.22
N ASN A 454 17.89 -0.73 -4.56
CA ASN A 454 17.24 0.37 -5.27
C ASN A 454 15.80 0.58 -4.79
N ASN A 455 15.48 1.77 -4.27
CA ASN A 455 14.17 2.07 -3.67
C ASN A 455 13.02 1.96 -4.68
N ALA A 456 13.20 2.43 -5.93
CA ALA A 456 12.15 2.33 -6.94
C ALA A 456 11.84 0.86 -7.27
N LEU A 457 12.86 0.01 -7.30
CA LEU A 457 12.69 -1.44 -7.49
C LEU A 457 12.07 -2.11 -6.27
N MET A 458 12.45 -1.71 -5.05
CA MET A 458 11.85 -2.19 -3.80
C MET A 458 10.36 -1.86 -3.72
N GLU A 459 9.98 -0.60 -3.94
CA GLU A 459 8.60 -0.14 -3.94
C GLU A 459 7.76 -0.87 -4.99
N THR A 460 8.32 -1.03 -6.19
CA THR A 460 7.66 -1.72 -7.29
C THR A 460 7.44 -3.19 -7.00
N MET A 461 8.45 -3.90 -6.47
CA MET A 461 8.31 -5.30 -6.11
C MET A 461 7.32 -5.51 -4.97
N ASN A 462 7.35 -4.66 -3.96
CA ASN A 462 6.35 -4.67 -2.90
C ASN A 462 4.93 -4.45 -3.46
N ALA A 463 4.76 -3.50 -4.38
CA ALA A 463 3.48 -3.22 -5.02
C ALA A 463 2.99 -4.36 -5.94
N ILE A 464 3.91 -5.05 -6.64
CA ILE A 464 3.62 -6.25 -7.44
C ILE A 464 3.12 -7.38 -6.55
N VAL A 465 3.84 -7.67 -5.45
CA VAL A 465 3.44 -8.70 -4.48
C VAL A 465 2.09 -8.35 -3.86
N ALA A 466 1.90 -7.10 -3.41
CA ALA A 466 0.65 -6.65 -2.82
C ALA A 466 -0.52 -6.70 -3.81
N GLY A 467 -0.31 -6.29 -5.06
CA GLY A 467 -1.31 -6.36 -6.12
C GLY A 467 -1.72 -7.79 -6.45
N ALA A 468 -0.76 -8.72 -6.52
CA ALA A 468 -1.04 -10.13 -6.72
C ALA A 468 -1.80 -10.75 -5.54
N VAL A 469 -1.41 -10.45 -4.30
CA VAL A 469 -2.17 -10.82 -3.10
C VAL A 469 -3.60 -10.27 -3.16
N GLY A 470 -3.77 -9.02 -3.60
CA GLY A 470 -5.07 -8.41 -3.78
C GLY A 470 -5.94 -9.14 -4.81
N VAL A 471 -5.36 -9.54 -5.94
CA VAL A 471 -6.06 -10.26 -7.01
C VAL A 471 -6.50 -11.65 -6.58
N ILE A 472 -5.63 -12.44 -5.94
CA ILE A 472 -5.98 -13.83 -5.57
C ILE A 472 -7.12 -13.90 -4.54
N ASN A 473 -7.34 -12.81 -3.80
CA ASN A 473 -8.36 -12.71 -2.77
C ASN A 473 -9.67 -12.05 -3.26
N LYS A 474 -9.76 -11.67 -4.56
CA LYS A 474 -11.01 -11.15 -5.12
C LYS A 474 -12.04 -12.29 -5.23
N ASP A 475 -13.29 -12.01 -4.88
CA ASP A 475 -14.40 -12.97 -4.91
C ASP A 475 -14.49 -13.72 -6.25
N LYS A 476 -14.37 -12.99 -7.37
CA LYS A 476 -14.37 -13.59 -8.72
C LYS A 476 -13.29 -14.67 -8.91
N ILE A 477 -12.08 -14.46 -8.37
CA ILE A 477 -10.99 -15.44 -8.45
C ILE A 477 -11.25 -16.60 -7.49
N VAL A 478 -11.72 -16.34 -6.27
CA VAL A 478 -12.07 -17.38 -5.30
C VAL A 478 -13.17 -18.30 -5.84
N GLU A 479 -14.23 -17.74 -6.43
CA GLU A 479 -15.31 -18.48 -7.09
C GLU A 479 -14.78 -19.32 -8.26
N LYS A 480 -13.92 -18.73 -9.10
CA LYS A 480 -13.32 -19.44 -10.23
C LYS A 480 -12.42 -20.59 -9.77
N TRP A 481 -11.66 -20.39 -8.70
CA TRP A 481 -10.82 -21.42 -8.09
C TRP A 481 -11.66 -22.60 -7.58
N SER A 482 -12.77 -22.31 -6.88
CA SER A 482 -13.73 -23.34 -6.47
C SER A 482 -14.31 -24.09 -7.68
N SER A 483 -14.73 -23.36 -8.72
CA SER A 483 -15.29 -23.96 -9.94
C SER A 483 -14.30 -24.87 -10.67
N ILE A 484 -13.02 -24.48 -10.72
CA ILE A 484 -11.95 -25.32 -11.26
C ILE A 484 -11.80 -26.59 -10.43
N ASN A 485 -11.76 -26.48 -9.09
CA ASN A 485 -11.71 -27.67 -8.23
C ASN A 485 -12.91 -28.60 -8.44
N ASP A 486 -14.12 -28.05 -8.58
CA ASP A 486 -15.32 -28.82 -8.88
C ASP A 486 -15.29 -29.51 -10.25
N LYS A 487 -14.69 -28.88 -11.26
CA LYS A 487 -14.48 -29.45 -12.59
C LYS A 487 -13.54 -30.66 -12.55
N TYR A 488 -12.47 -30.61 -11.74
CA TYR A 488 -11.46 -31.66 -11.70
C TYR A 488 -11.72 -32.74 -10.63
N LYS A 489 -12.59 -32.51 -9.63
CA LYS A 489 -12.76 -33.42 -8.47
C LYS A 489 -13.13 -34.87 -8.80
N ASN A 490 -13.80 -35.13 -9.93
CA ASN A 490 -14.28 -36.46 -10.32
C ASN A 490 -13.28 -37.23 -11.20
N HIS A 491 -12.11 -36.66 -11.52
CA HIS A 491 -11.09 -37.36 -12.29
C HIS A 491 -10.32 -38.37 -11.42
N ASN A 492 -9.69 -39.35 -12.08
CA ASN A 492 -8.81 -40.30 -11.40
C ASN A 492 -7.48 -39.62 -11.05
N ILE A 493 -7.39 -39.11 -9.82
CA ILE A 493 -6.24 -38.39 -9.30
C ILE A 493 -5.39 -39.36 -8.48
N ASP A 494 -4.13 -39.53 -8.89
CA ASP A 494 -3.15 -40.25 -8.09
C ASP A 494 -2.56 -39.30 -7.04
N PHE A 495 -2.78 -39.63 -5.77
CA PHE A 495 -2.29 -38.85 -4.63
C PHE A 495 -0.79 -38.99 -4.37
N ASN A 496 -0.13 -39.95 -5.01
CA ASN A 496 1.32 -40.18 -4.90
C ASN A 496 2.11 -39.48 -6.02
N GLU A 497 1.43 -38.97 -7.05
CA GLU A 497 2.05 -38.28 -8.19
C GLU A 497 1.65 -36.80 -8.23
N PRO A 498 2.47 -35.89 -7.67
CA PRO A 498 2.21 -34.44 -7.74
C PRO A 498 2.17 -33.88 -9.17
N ASN A 499 2.74 -34.62 -10.13
CA ASN A 499 2.75 -34.30 -11.56
C ASN A 499 1.63 -35.00 -12.33
N ASN A 500 0.64 -35.59 -11.64
CA ASN A 500 -0.56 -36.14 -12.28
C ASN A 500 -1.14 -35.09 -13.24
N LYS A 501 -1.47 -35.52 -14.47
CA LYS A 501 -1.89 -34.61 -15.54
C LYS A 501 -3.05 -33.69 -15.15
N TYR A 502 -4.00 -34.16 -14.36
CA TYR A 502 -5.16 -33.36 -13.95
C TYR A 502 -4.80 -32.34 -12.86
N VAL A 503 -3.85 -32.67 -11.98
CA VAL A 503 -3.30 -31.73 -10.99
C VAL A 503 -2.61 -30.58 -11.71
N VAL A 504 -1.73 -30.90 -12.67
CA VAL A 504 -1.01 -29.90 -13.48
C VAL A 504 -2.00 -29.05 -14.30
N GLN A 505 -2.96 -29.68 -14.97
CA GLN A 505 -3.99 -28.96 -15.75
C GLN A 505 -4.82 -28.02 -14.88
N SER A 506 -5.32 -28.48 -13.73
CA SER A 506 -6.12 -27.64 -12.82
C SER A 506 -5.30 -26.45 -12.28
N SER A 507 -4.02 -26.68 -11.98
CA SER A 507 -3.09 -25.66 -11.47
C SER A 507 -2.74 -24.63 -12.54
N ASN A 508 -2.54 -25.07 -13.77
CA ASN A 508 -2.30 -24.17 -14.90
C ASN A 508 -3.53 -23.35 -15.27
N GLU A 509 -4.74 -23.92 -15.11
CA GLU A 509 -6.00 -23.22 -15.36
C GLU A 509 -6.21 -22.09 -14.34
N ILE A 510 -5.99 -22.33 -13.04
CA ILE A 510 -6.10 -21.25 -12.04
C ILE A 510 -4.96 -20.23 -12.17
N LEU A 511 -3.73 -20.66 -12.47
CA LEU A 511 -2.62 -19.74 -12.72
C LEU A 511 -2.93 -18.81 -13.89
N ASN A 512 -3.53 -19.30 -14.98
CA ASN A 512 -3.99 -18.48 -16.10
C ASN A 512 -5.00 -17.43 -15.67
N GLU A 513 -6.00 -17.81 -14.87
CA GLU A 513 -7.02 -16.87 -14.37
C GLU A 513 -6.40 -15.77 -13.50
N ILE A 514 -5.40 -16.11 -12.67
CA ILE A 514 -4.64 -15.14 -11.87
C ILE A 514 -3.83 -14.20 -12.76
N LEU A 515 -3.10 -14.73 -13.74
CA LEU A 515 -2.28 -13.92 -14.66
C LEU A 515 -3.15 -12.98 -15.52
N LEU A 516 -4.32 -13.45 -15.97
CA LEU A 516 -5.30 -12.62 -16.68
C LEU A 516 -5.86 -11.51 -15.79
N ALA A 517 -6.28 -11.84 -14.57
CA ALA A 517 -6.79 -10.84 -13.65
C ALA A 517 -5.73 -9.81 -13.25
N LEU A 518 -4.45 -10.22 -13.16
CA LEU A 518 -3.33 -9.30 -13.00
C LEU A 518 -3.14 -8.42 -14.23
N HIS A 519 -3.26 -8.98 -15.43
CA HIS A 519 -3.19 -8.21 -16.67
C HIS A 519 -4.28 -7.14 -16.79
N GLU A 520 -5.49 -7.44 -16.29
CA GLU A 520 -6.59 -6.49 -16.23
C GLU A 520 -6.44 -5.44 -15.10
N SER A 521 -5.52 -5.65 -14.17
CA SER A 521 -5.33 -4.81 -12.98
C SER A 521 -4.30 -3.69 -13.17
N ASP A 522 -4.31 -2.76 -12.22
CA ASP A 522 -3.36 -1.66 -12.12
C ASP A 522 -2.65 -1.62 -10.76
N ILE A 523 -1.46 -1.03 -10.78
CA ILE A 523 -0.69 -0.61 -9.61
C ILE A 523 -0.60 0.91 -9.69
N ASN A 524 -1.20 1.63 -8.74
CA ASN A 524 -1.21 3.09 -8.68
C ASN A 524 -1.67 3.74 -10.00
N GLY A 525 -2.69 3.18 -10.67
CA GLY A 525 -3.21 3.70 -11.94
C GLY A 525 -2.35 3.40 -13.17
N LYS A 526 -1.28 2.60 -13.03
CA LYS A 526 -0.48 2.07 -14.15
C LYS A 526 -0.74 0.57 -14.32
N TYR A 527 -0.68 0.06 -15.55
CA TYR A 527 -0.88 -1.37 -15.81
C TYR A 527 0.08 -2.24 -15.00
N TYR A 528 -0.44 -3.28 -14.35
CA TYR A 528 0.31 -4.11 -13.40
C TYR A 528 1.64 -4.62 -13.96
N TRP A 529 1.60 -5.26 -15.14
CA TRP A 529 2.80 -5.85 -15.74
C TRP A 529 3.80 -4.82 -16.28
N ASN A 530 3.39 -3.58 -16.52
CA ASN A 530 4.29 -2.49 -16.93
C ASN A 530 5.14 -1.97 -15.77
N ALA A 531 4.80 -2.25 -14.51
CA ALA A 531 5.43 -1.61 -13.36
C ALA A 531 6.96 -1.85 -13.30
N LEU A 532 7.42 -3.08 -13.55
CA LEU A 532 8.87 -3.38 -13.61
C LEU A 532 9.55 -2.70 -14.80
N ALA A 533 8.93 -2.72 -15.98
CA ALA A 533 9.51 -2.11 -17.17
C ALA A 533 9.68 -0.59 -16.99
N ASP A 534 8.66 0.09 -16.45
CA ASP A 534 8.72 1.51 -16.11
C ASP A 534 9.77 1.82 -15.03
N THR A 535 9.98 0.90 -14.09
CA THR A 535 10.99 1.06 -13.04
C THR A 535 12.40 0.92 -13.58
N TYR A 536 12.63 -0.05 -14.47
CA TYR A 536 13.92 -0.17 -15.15
C TYR A 536 14.20 1.03 -16.06
N ASP A 537 13.18 1.52 -16.77
CA ASP A 537 13.25 2.75 -17.57
C ASP A 537 13.62 3.95 -16.69
N TYR A 538 12.98 4.10 -15.53
CA TYR A 538 13.32 5.13 -14.54
C TYR A 538 14.79 5.01 -14.06
N ILE A 539 15.22 3.82 -13.64
CA ILE A 539 16.61 3.60 -13.17
C ILE A 539 17.65 3.96 -14.23
N LEU A 540 17.36 3.70 -15.51
CA LEU A 540 18.27 4.02 -16.60
C LEU A 540 18.23 5.50 -17.02
N ASN A 541 17.03 6.03 -17.22
CA ASN A 541 16.78 7.25 -17.98
C ASN A 541 16.32 8.45 -17.12
N ASP A 542 16.14 8.30 -15.81
CA ASP A 542 15.77 9.42 -14.95
C ASP A 542 16.81 10.55 -15.02
N LYS A 543 16.33 11.79 -15.16
CA LYS A 543 17.19 12.95 -15.46
C LYS A 543 17.98 13.43 -14.24
N GLU A 544 17.53 13.10 -13.04
CA GLU A 544 18.15 13.56 -11.80
C GLU A 544 19.04 12.48 -11.19
N SER A 545 18.65 11.22 -11.31
CA SER A 545 19.23 10.10 -10.57
C SER A 545 19.51 8.84 -11.41
N GLY A 546 19.16 8.82 -12.69
CA GLY A 546 19.36 7.66 -13.55
C GLY A 546 20.83 7.42 -13.92
N PHE A 547 21.14 6.23 -14.43
CA PHE A 547 22.50 5.92 -14.89
C PHE A 547 22.99 6.87 -16.00
N LYS A 548 22.12 7.31 -16.90
CA LYS A 548 22.50 8.27 -17.95
C LYS A 548 22.86 9.64 -17.38
N SER A 549 22.10 10.18 -16.43
CA SER A 549 22.45 11.46 -15.82
C SER A 549 23.78 11.38 -15.05
N HIS A 550 24.07 10.23 -14.44
CA HIS A 550 25.36 9.98 -13.80
C HIS A 550 26.53 9.97 -14.80
N LEU A 551 26.34 9.42 -16.00
CA LEU A 551 27.33 9.43 -17.07
C LEU A 551 27.51 10.81 -17.73
N GLU A 552 26.47 11.65 -17.70
CA GLU A 552 26.49 13.02 -18.20
C GLU A 552 27.14 14.00 -17.20
N SER A 553 27.23 13.65 -15.91
CA SER A 553 27.92 14.44 -14.89
C SER A 553 29.43 14.48 -15.12
N GLU A 554 30.00 15.69 -15.24
CA GLU A 554 31.44 15.89 -15.45
C GLU A 554 32.31 15.32 -14.30
N GLU A 555 31.87 15.45 -13.05
CA GLU A 555 32.60 14.91 -11.89
C GLU A 555 32.67 13.37 -11.95
N SER A 556 31.53 12.75 -12.22
CA SER A 556 31.35 11.31 -12.28
C SER A 556 32.12 10.69 -13.45
N LYS A 557 32.00 11.31 -14.62
CA LYS A 557 32.71 10.91 -15.84
C LYS A 557 34.22 10.98 -15.67
N LYS A 558 34.74 11.99 -14.97
CA LYS A 558 36.16 12.11 -14.65
C LYS A 558 36.60 10.98 -13.71
N ALA A 559 35.88 10.78 -12.60
CA ALA A 559 36.20 9.74 -11.62
C ALA A 559 36.18 8.32 -12.21
N ILE A 560 35.18 8.01 -13.05
CA ILE A 560 35.08 6.72 -13.74
C ILE A 560 36.24 6.52 -14.71
N LYS A 561 36.59 7.54 -15.51
CA LYS A 561 37.73 7.47 -16.44
C LYS A 561 39.06 7.25 -15.73
N GLU A 562 39.28 7.93 -14.60
CA GLU A 562 40.49 7.76 -13.79
C GLU A 562 40.56 6.33 -13.23
N LYS A 563 39.48 5.84 -12.59
CA LYS A 563 39.37 4.46 -12.09
C LYS A 563 39.65 3.43 -13.19
N PHE A 564 39.02 3.58 -14.35
CA PHE A 564 39.17 2.63 -15.46
C PHE A 564 40.58 2.66 -16.05
N LYS A 565 41.21 3.84 -16.16
CA LYS A 565 42.59 3.96 -16.63
C LYS A 565 43.57 3.23 -15.72
N GLU A 566 43.41 3.37 -14.40
CA GLU A 566 44.28 2.71 -13.42
C GLU A 566 44.14 1.18 -13.43
N LEU A 567 42.93 0.67 -13.71
CA LEU A 567 42.62 -0.76 -13.80
C LEU A 567 42.83 -1.33 -15.22
N ASN A 568 43.34 -0.53 -16.16
CA ASN A 568 43.52 -0.90 -17.57
C ASN A 568 42.21 -1.38 -18.25
N LEU A 569 41.10 -0.70 -17.97
CA LEU A 569 39.76 -0.96 -18.50
C LEU A 569 39.34 0.15 -19.48
N GLU A 570 38.41 -0.16 -20.40
CA GLU A 570 37.92 0.78 -21.41
C GLU A 570 36.48 1.24 -21.14
N VAL A 571 36.26 2.56 -21.05
CA VAL A 571 34.94 3.15 -20.77
C VAL A 571 33.91 2.89 -21.88
N LYS A 572 34.35 2.65 -23.13
CA LYS A 572 33.45 2.43 -24.28
C LYS A 572 32.46 1.28 -24.09
N TYR A 573 32.77 0.31 -23.24
CA TYR A 573 31.88 -0.82 -22.95
C TYR A 573 30.74 -0.44 -22.01
N ILE A 574 30.88 0.62 -21.22
CA ILE A 574 29.78 1.17 -20.40
C ILE A 574 28.72 1.79 -21.33
N ASP A 575 29.13 2.65 -22.26
CA ASP A 575 28.21 3.32 -23.19
C ASP A 575 27.43 2.30 -24.02
N LYS A 576 28.13 1.30 -24.58
CA LYS A 576 27.50 0.21 -25.34
C LYS A 576 26.54 -0.64 -24.49
N LEU A 577 26.86 -0.86 -23.22
CA LEU A 577 25.98 -1.60 -22.30
C LEU A 577 24.72 -0.80 -21.97
N VAL A 578 24.83 0.52 -21.81
CA VAL A 578 23.69 1.43 -21.61
C VAL A 578 22.76 1.41 -22.82
N ASP A 579 23.29 1.47 -24.04
CA ASP A 579 22.48 1.40 -25.27
C ASP A 579 21.75 0.07 -25.41
N LEU A 580 22.46 -1.04 -25.15
CA LEU A 580 21.87 -2.37 -25.15
C LEU A 580 20.77 -2.50 -24.08
N LEU A 581 21.02 -1.99 -22.88
CA LEU A 581 20.04 -2.01 -21.80
C LEU A 581 18.80 -1.19 -22.16
N ASN A 582 18.98 -0.02 -22.76
CA ASN A 582 17.87 0.81 -23.24
C ASN A 582 17.01 0.05 -24.26
N PHE A 583 17.63 -0.60 -25.26
CA PHE A 583 16.91 -1.43 -26.22
C PHE A 583 16.14 -2.58 -25.55
N ARG A 584 16.77 -3.26 -24.58
CA ARG A 584 16.13 -4.36 -23.83
C ARG A 584 14.94 -3.88 -23.00
N ILE A 585 15.05 -2.73 -22.34
CA ILE A 585 13.96 -2.12 -21.59
C ILE A 585 12.80 -1.76 -22.53
N LEU A 586 13.07 -1.18 -23.70
CA LEU A 586 12.02 -0.88 -24.69
C LEU A 586 11.31 -2.17 -25.17
N LYS A 587 12.08 -3.23 -25.45
CA LYS A 587 11.51 -4.56 -25.79
C LYS A 587 10.64 -5.09 -24.65
N PHE A 588 11.13 -5.06 -23.42
CA PHE A 588 10.38 -5.52 -22.25
C PHE A 588 9.11 -4.70 -21.99
N LYS A 589 9.17 -3.38 -22.21
CA LYS A 589 8.00 -2.49 -22.17
C LYS A 589 6.98 -2.87 -23.23
N SER A 590 7.41 -3.26 -24.44
CA SER A 590 6.49 -3.74 -25.48
C SER A 590 5.80 -5.07 -25.12
N LEU A 591 6.51 -5.98 -24.45
CA LEU A 591 5.98 -7.26 -23.98
C LEU A 591 4.94 -7.08 -22.85
N SER A 592 5.16 -6.11 -21.97
CA SER A 592 4.38 -5.86 -20.76
C SER A 592 3.14 -4.99 -20.97
N GLN A 593 3.04 -4.31 -22.11
CA GLN A 593 1.91 -3.43 -22.43
C GLN A 593 0.57 -4.16 -22.46
N LYS A 594 -0.49 -3.47 -22.03
CA LYS A 594 -1.87 -3.98 -22.07
C LYS A 594 -2.34 -4.36 -23.48
N SER A 595 -1.85 -3.67 -24.50
CA SER A 595 -2.16 -3.94 -25.91
C SER A 595 -1.32 -5.06 -26.52
N SER A 596 -0.42 -5.69 -25.76
CA SER A 596 0.43 -6.75 -26.31
C SER A 596 -0.45 -7.89 -26.82
N LYS A 597 -0.26 -8.28 -28.09
CA LYS A 597 -1.03 -9.36 -28.74
C LYS A 597 -0.88 -10.72 -28.03
N TRP A 598 0.04 -10.81 -27.08
CA TRP A 598 0.42 -12.02 -26.35
C TRP A 598 -0.61 -12.45 -25.32
N VAL A 599 -1.29 -11.53 -24.63
CA VAL A 599 -2.37 -11.90 -23.69
C VAL A 599 -3.63 -12.36 -24.44
N ASN A 600 -3.76 -11.96 -25.71
CA ASN A 600 -4.76 -12.48 -26.65
C ASN A 600 -4.28 -13.72 -27.42
N SER A 601 -3.01 -14.10 -27.28
CA SER A 601 -2.46 -15.34 -27.84
C SER A 601 -2.62 -16.44 -26.78
N LEU A 602 -3.07 -17.62 -27.20
CA LEU A 602 -3.55 -18.71 -26.33
C LEU A 602 -2.50 -19.35 -25.37
N ASN A 603 -1.35 -18.70 -25.10
CA ASN A 603 -0.27 -19.25 -24.27
C ASN A 603 0.32 -18.23 -23.26
N LEU A 604 -0.44 -17.96 -22.19
CA LEU A 604 -0.06 -17.07 -21.09
C LEU A 604 1.16 -17.55 -20.29
N HIS A 605 1.36 -18.86 -20.16
CA HIS A 605 2.52 -19.43 -19.45
C HIS A 605 3.82 -19.06 -20.16
N LYS A 606 3.88 -19.26 -21.49
CA LYS A 606 5.04 -18.88 -22.29
C LYS A 606 5.31 -17.38 -22.19
N TRP A 607 4.27 -16.54 -22.26
CA TRP A 607 4.42 -15.09 -22.08
C TRP A 607 4.99 -14.74 -20.70
N PHE A 608 4.53 -15.40 -19.64
CA PHE A 608 5.03 -15.17 -18.28
C PHE A 608 6.49 -15.62 -18.12
N ASP A 609 6.88 -16.74 -18.71
CA ASP A 609 8.28 -17.18 -18.75
C ASP A 609 9.17 -16.20 -19.52
N GLU A 610 8.69 -15.65 -20.65
CA GLU A 610 9.39 -14.59 -21.40
C GLU A 610 9.51 -13.30 -20.58
N TYR A 611 8.47 -12.92 -19.83
CA TYR A 611 8.48 -11.77 -18.92
C TYR A 611 9.55 -11.93 -17.84
N ILE A 612 9.59 -13.09 -17.17
CA ILE A 612 10.59 -13.44 -16.16
C ILE A 612 12.00 -13.40 -16.77
N SER A 613 12.18 -13.97 -17.96
CA SER A 613 13.47 -14.02 -18.64
C SER A 613 13.99 -12.62 -19.01
N ASP A 614 13.17 -11.79 -19.65
CA ASP A 614 13.57 -10.43 -20.04
C ASP A 614 13.83 -9.56 -18.79
N SER A 615 13.03 -9.70 -17.72
CA SER A 615 13.28 -9.03 -16.42
C SER A 615 14.63 -9.43 -15.82
N SER A 616 14.96 -10.72 -15.80
CA SER A 616 16.24 -11.23 -15.28
C SER A 616 17.45 -10.71 -16.06
N ILE A 617 17.35 -10.67 -17.39
CA ILE A 617 18.40 -10.14 -18.26
C ILE A 617 18.63 -8.65 -17.98
N ILE A 618 17.55 -7.87 -17.80
CA ILE A 618 17.62 -6.44 -17.52
C ILE A 618 18.20 -6.18 -16.13
N LYS A 619 17.72 -6.88 -15.09
CA LYS A 619 18.24 -6.73 -13.73
C LYS A 619 19.74 -7.03 -13.66
N ASN A 620 20.19 -8.11 -14.28
CA ASN A 620 21.62 -8.43 -14.31
C ASN A 620 22.46 -7.29 -14.92
N LYS A 621 21.97 -6.66 -16.00
CA LYS A 621 22.67 -5.53 -16.64
C LYS A 621 22.66 -4.27 -15.79
N ILE A 622 21.56 -4.02 -15.06
CA ILE A 622 21.48 -2.94 -14.07
C ILE A 622 22.52 -3.15 -12.97
N ASP A 623 22.68 -4.39 -12.48
CA ASP A 623 23.66 -4.71 -11.43
C ASP A 623 25.10 -4.53 -11.91
N ILE A 624 25.39 -4.97 -13.13
CA ILE A 624 26.68 -4.73 -13.78
C ILE A 624 26.94 -3.22 -13.88
N LEU A 625 25.99 -2.44 -14.41
CA LEU A 625 26.15 -0.99 -14.55
C LEU A 625 26.34 -0.32 -13.19
N SER A 626 25.57 -0.70 -12.17
CA SER A 626 25.70 -0.15 -10.82
C SER A 626 27.13 -0.29 -10.29
N LYS A 627 27.77 -1.44 -10.52
CA LYS A 627 29.17 -1.68 -10.11
C LYS A 627 30.16 -0.89 -10.96
N LEU A 628 29.96 -0.83 -12.28
CA LEU A 628 30.86 -0.11 -13.18
C LEU A 628 30.83 1.41 -12.95
N LEU A 629 29.66 1.95 -12.63
CA LEU A 629 29.44 3.38 -12.39
C LEU A 629 29.79 3.83 -10.96
N ASP A 630 30.05 2.91 -10.04
CA ASP A 630 30.54 3.25 -8.71
C ASP A 630 31.86 4.04 -8.80
N THR A 631 31.87 5.30 -8.35
CA THR A 631 33.07 6.14 -8.35
C THR A 631 34.06 5.83 -7.22
N LYS A 632 33.68 5.03 -6.21
CA LYS A 632 34.62 4.54 -5.21
C LYS A 632 35.63 3.63 -5.89
N LYS A 633 36.90 3.94 -5.64
CA LYS A 633 38.02 3.08 -6.05
C LYS A 633 38.10 1.89 -5.08
N PRO A 634 38.02 0.64 -5.57
CA PRO A 634 38.21 -0.51 -4.70
C PRO A 634 39.67 -0.59 -4.23
N ALA A 635 39.88 -1.20 -3.06
CA ALA A 635 41.22 -1.49 -2.59
C ALA A 635 41.88 -2.54 -3.50
N LYS A 636 43.21 -2.43 -3.69
CA LYS A 636 43.95 -3.35 -4.55
C LYS A 636 43.94 -4.77 -3.97
N ALA A 637 43.74 -5.76 -4.84
CA ALA A 637 43.52 -7.18 -4.54
C ALA A 637 42.33 -7.46 -3.61
N SER A 638 41.35 -6.54 -3.55
CA SER A 638 40.15 -6.74 -2.72
C SER A 638 39.06 -7.52 -3.45
N LYS A 639 38.06 -7.98 -2.69
CA LYS A 639 36.88 -8.65 -3.25
C LYS A 639 36.12 -7.71 -4.19
N GLU A 640 36.04 -6.44 -3.85
CA GLU A 640 35.37 -5.39 -4.62
C GLU A 640 36.08 -5.12 -5.96
N GLU A 641 37.41 -5.13 -5.99
CA GLU A 641 38.16 -5.03 -7.25
C GLU A 641 37.88 -6.23 -8.16
N LYS A 642 37.87 -7.44 -7.60
CA LYS A 642 37.53 -8.65 -8.35
C LYS A 642 36.10 -8.60 -8.90
N GLU A 643 35.13 -8.24 -8.07
CA GLU A 643 33.73 -8.12 -8.50
C GLU A 643 33.54 -7.06 -9.59
N LEU A 644 34.28 -5.95 -9.53
CA LEU A 644 34.28 -4.92 -10.57
C LEU A 644 34.87 -5.45 -11.90
N ILE A 645 36.00 -6.15 -11.85
CA ILE A 645 36.65 -6.74 -13.04
C ILE A 645 35.76 -7.82 -13.66
N ASP A 646 35.16 -8.68 -12.85
CA ASP A 646 34.23 -9.72 -13.30
C ASP A 646 33.02 -9.09 -14.01
N SER A 647 32.44 -8.03 -13.43
CA SER A 647 31.33 -7.28 -14.03
C SER A 647 31.73 -6.58 -15.33
N TYR A 648 32.96 -6.08 -15.42
CA TYR A 648 33.50 -5.49 -16.65
C TYR A 648 33.67 -6.55 -17.74
N ASN A 649 34.25 -7.71 -17.42
CA ASN A 649 34.40 -8.81 -18.38
C ASN A 649 33.05 -9.31 -18.88
N GLU A 650 32.05 -9.39 -18.01
CA GLU A 650 30.68 -9.72 -18.38
C GLU A 650 30.06 -8.67 -19.31
N ALA A 651 30.29 -7.37 -19.06
CA ALA A 651 29.87 -6.30 -19.96
C ALA A 651 30.52 -6.41 -21.34
N VAL A 652 31.85 -6.65 -21.39
CA VAL A 652 32.60 -6.84 -22.65
C VAL A 652 32.05 -8.02 -23.44
N ASN A 653 31.84 -9.17 -22.79
CA ASN A 653 31.28 -10.35 -23.42
C ASN A 653 29.88 -10.07 -23.96
N THR A 654 29.00 -9.52 -23.13
CA THR A 654 27.62 -9.18 -23.51
C THR A 654 27.56 -8.30 -24.75
N VAL A 655 28.38 -7.25 -24.79
CA VAL A 655 28.43 -6.31 -25.91
C VAL A 655 29.01 -6.96 -27.17
N SER A 656 30.05 -7.80 -27.01
CA SER A 656 30.74 -8.45 -28.14
C SER A 656 29.89 -9.54 -28.81
N TYR A 657 29.11 -10.32 -28.04
CA TYR A 657 28.19 -11.32 -28.59
C TYR A 657 26.97 -10.69 -29.31
N THR A 658 26.58 -9.47 -28.94
CA THR A 658 25.43 -8.80 -29.56
C THR A 658 25.77 -8.24 -30.96
N HIS A 659 27.02 -7.86 -31.20
CA HIS A 659 27.51 -7.48 -32.55
C HIS A 659 27.47 -8.65 -33.57
N LEU A 660 27.37 -9.90 -33.11
CA LEU A 660 27.26 -11.09 -33.97
C LEU A 660 25.81 -11.53 -34.27
N THR A 661 24.80 -10.92 -33.63
CA THR A 661 23.40 -11.40 -33.67
C THR A 661 22.35 -10.34 -34.02
N LEU A 662 22.72 -9.07 -34.16
CA LEU A 662 21.85 -8.04 -34.72
C LEU A 662 22.13 -7.89 -36.23
N PRO A 663 21.12 -7.90 -37.11
CA PRO A 663 21.33 -7.54 -38.50
C PRO A 663 21.79 -6.09 -38.55
N THR A 664 22.96 -5.87 -39.12
CA THR A 664 23.43 -4.55 -39.53
C THR A 664 22.45 -4.00 -40.55
N ASN A 665 21.68 -2.99 -40.17
CA ASN A 665 20.97 -2.11 -41.10
C ASN A 665 21.69 -0.77 -41.16
#